data_AF-A0A327NZV1-F1
#
_entry.id   AF-A0A327NZV1-F1
#
_cell.length_a   1.000
_cell.length_b   1.000
_cell.length_c   1.000
_cell.angle_alpha   90.00
_cell.angle_beta   90.00
_cell.angle_gamma   90.00
#
_symmetry.space_group_name_H-M   'P 1'
#
loop_
_entity.id
_entity.type
_entity.pdbx_description
1 polymer ?
#
loop_
_entity_poly.entity_id
_entity_poly.type
_entity_poly.pdbx_seq_one_letter_code
_entity_poly.pdbx_strand_id
1 'polypeptide(L)'
;MAFSRNRPSPIWHWQSVLLGGLSLSIGWGIRGNFGHEYGAAFAGCLAAIVIALVSGRSDWQQRVLYFAFFGAIGWGFGASVSYMQVIAYTMSGQSATQLYGYAALFYIGFLWAGLGGAGTTLAAVAERERLVKLFKPILFVFGIWFLQDLIEDPIAHALQSGIKLDHTASRHKSPLYWFDADYLAASTALLAMGVYDLLDQKSRQAVWLPAFAAAGASVGWLIQYLLHTLGLDQPLAALLTYPLGDPTYINPETGKLAFDPHNFLNNWPQWFGDYPTHIGWVVGLIIGLIAYFVRFGKFRNGASLIVYMASGWLLAFLALPVFGSLFFADYGGLRMTPPRSDDWAGITGVFIGMISWMRRHQLRPVAVASVISGTIGGLGFSGIQWVKHLLMAPGSPRILAGRGVSPDSPEFKTTVANWADWQQQNWHSFLEQSYGFVNGIAIVVALGFLATRIPLHKDHMPNKPAQGKWTLGVATVFVLLAIPYVNLIKNVEEWGKQLNPEVWTRTITQADGTQEIVPALWDVPYLGRLPGVDFLHMTPGAWFTLTWLLLLCLFIILIRRHSREPIALIPAYWLGKGQLIFLILLWLMIVGNFERALVNWHPDRILTEWGVTLNAILATLLVLTVPTEKAPILIQIPASYDPVYKQAWIRALLAMTVSVLFFWQTNRLIYHYPPHEKLDNSIHFRFGPEADWRARPNLKNAQHK
;
A
#
# COMPACT_ATOMS: atom_id res chain seq x y z
N MET A 1 -25.21 -12.41 45.86
CA MET A 1 -24.07 -11.98 45.03
C MET A 1 -24.61 -11.25 43.82
N ALA A 2 -24.52 -9.92 43.81
CA ALA A 2 -24.94 -9.10 42.67
C ALA A 2 -23.94 -9.28 41.52
N PHE A 3 -24.39 -9.81 40.39
CA PHE A 3 -23.59 -9.84 39.17
C PHE A 3 -23.33 -8.39 38.74
N SER A 4 -22.07 -7.97 38.85
CA SER A 4 -21.56 -6.68 38.43
C SER A 4 -22.00 -6.35 37.01
N ARG A 5 -22.52 -5.13 36.82
CA ARG A 5 -22.78 -4.45 35.56
C ARG A 5 -21.73 -4.80 34.49
N ASN A 6 -22.20 -5.02 33.26
CA ASN A 6 -21.43 -5.14 32.01
C ASN A 6 -20.26 -4.14 31.97
N ARG A 7 -19.07 -4.53 32.44
CA ARG A 7 -17.87 -3.73 32.20
C ARG A 7 -17.52 -3.89 30.72
N PRO A 8 -17.43 -2.80 29.94
CA PRO A 8 -16.96 -2.88 28.57
C PRO A 8 -15.55 -3.49 28.55
N SER A 9 -15.23 -4.25 27.49
CA SER A 9 -13.88 -4.80 27.33
C SER A 9 -12.83 -3.68 27.42
N PRO A 10 -11.65 -3.92 28.04
CA PRO A 10 -10.64 -2.87 28.25
C PRO A 10 -10.19 -2.12 27.00
N ILE A 11 -10.35 -2.74 25.83
CA ILE A 11 -10.09 -2.12 24.52
C ILE A 11 -10.96 -0.89 24.24
N TRP A 12 -12.12 -0.77 24.89
CA TRP A 12 -13.03 0.37 24.76
C TRP A 12 -12.72 1.51 25.72
N HIS A 13 -11.77 1.34 26.65
CA HIS A 13 -11.31 2.45 27.48
C HIS A 13 -10.72 3.55 26.60
N TRP A 14 -10.97 4.82 26.96
CA TRP A 14 -10.52 5.95 26.15
C TRP A 14 -8.99 5.95 25.98
N GLN A 15 -8.22 5.46 26.97
CA GLN A 15 -6.77 5.32 26.89
C GLN A 15 -6.35 4.30 25.82
N SER A 16 -7.09 3.20 25.70
CA SER A 16 -6.88 2.16 24.69
C SER A 16 -7.20 2.68 23.28
N VAL A 17 -8.30 3.44 23.15
CA VAL A 17 -8.67 4.11 21.90
C VAL A 17 -7.60 5.13 21.50
N LEU A 18 -7.15 5.95 22.45
CA LEU A 18 -6.10 6.95 22.24
C LEU A 18 -4.79 6.28 21.82
N LEU A 19 -4.33 5.25 22.53
CA LEU A 19 -3.10 4.53 22.19
C LEU A 19 -3.19 3.86 20.81
N GLY A 20 -4.33 3.26 20.47
CA GLY A 20 -4.58 2.69 19.14
C GLY A 20 -4.54 3.75 18.03
N GLY A 21 -5.19 4.90 18.26
CA GLY A 21 -5.13 6.07 17.39
C GLY A 21 -3.72 6.60 17.20
N LEU A 22 -3.00 6.87 18.29
CA LEU A 22 -1.62 7.39 18.25
C LEU A 22 -0.67 6.44 17.52
N SER A 23 -0.82 5.12 17.71
CA SER A 23 0.07 4.13 17.08
C SER A 23 0.01 4.17 15.55
N LEU A 24 -1.20 4.25 14.99
CA LEU A 24 -1.33 4.40 13.53
C LEU A 24 -1.06 5.85 13.09
N SER A 25 -1.38 6.88 13.87
CA SER A 25 -1.03 8.28 13.57
C SER A 25 0.48 8.47 13.37
N ILE A 26 1.28 7.97 14.31
CA ILE A 26 2.75 7.97 14.25
C ILE A 26 3.23 7.26 12.99
N GLY A 27 2.73 6.04 12.76
CA GLY A 27 3.13 5.25 11.61
C GLY A 27 2.74 5.88 10.27
N TRP A 28 1.59 6.52 10.19
CA TRP A 28 1.12 7.20 8.98
C TRP A 28 1.84 8.53 8.75
N GLY A 29 2.19 9.27 9.81
CA GLY A 29 3.04 10.45 9.70
C GLY A 29 4.44 10.10 9.19
N ILE A 30 5.05 9.03 9.74
CA ILE A 30 6.33 8.49 9.24
C ILE A 30 6.18 8.01 7.79
N ARG A 31 5.09 7.31 7.45
CA ARG A 31 4.82 6.89 6.07
C ARG A 31 4.88 8.08 5.10
N GLY A 32 4.43 9.28 5.48
CA GLY A 32 4.56 10.48 4.66
C GLY A 32 5.99 10.81 4.23
N ASN A 33 6.96 10.58 5.11
CA ASN A 33 8.38 10.86 4.86
C ASN A 33 9.08 9.77 4.05
N PHE A 34 8.65 8.51 4.18
CA PHE A 34 9.28 7.37 3.52
C PHE A 34 8.54 6.94 2.24
N GLY A 35 7.25 7.29 2.11
CA GLY A 35 6.33 6.86 1.07
C GLY A 35 6.12 5.34 0.98
N HIS A 36 5.11 4.93 0.22
CA HIS A 36 4.86 3.55 -0.21
C HIS A 36 4.27 2.60 0.86
N GLU A 37 4.06 1.34 0.43
CA GLU A 37 3.48 0.24 1.20
C GLU A 37 4.26 -0.08 2.48
N TYR A 38 5.59 0.05 2.43
CA TYR A 38 6.47 -0.28 3.56
C TYR A 38 6.25 0.62 4.79
N GLY A 39 5.95 1.90 4.59
CA GLY A 39 5.62 2.82 5.69
C GLY A 39 4.27 2.48 6.32
N ALA A 40 3.28 2.10 5.50
CA ALA A 40 1.99 1.62 6.00
C ALA A 40 2.12 0.29 6.75
N ALA A 41 3.02 -0.60 6.33
CA ALA A 41 3.30 -1.85 7.02
C ALA A 41 3.83 -1.61 8.44
N PHE A 42 4.74 -0.64 8.64
CA PHE A 42 5.17 -0.23 9.98
C PHE A 42 4.01 0.28 10.83
N ALA A 43 3.17 1.15 10.26
CA ALA A 43 2.01 1.72 10.95
C ALA A 43 1.04 0.61 11.41
N GLY A 44 0.73 -0.33 10.52
CA GLY A 44 -0.10 -1.49 10.81
C GLY A 44 0.51 -2.42 11.87
N CYS A 45 1.83 -2.60 11.83
CA CYS A 45 2.57 -3.39 12.81
C CYS A 45 2.40 -2.82 14.23
N LEU A 46 2.66 -1.52 14.42
CA LEU A 46 2.56 -0.86 15.72
C LEU A 46 1.16 -0.95 16.31
N ALA A 47 0.13 -0.61 15.53
CA ALA A 47 -1.23 -0.67 16.04
C ALA A 47 -1.70 -2.11 16.30
N ALA A 48 -1.32 -3.08 15.48
CA ALA A 48 -1.69 -4.47 15.73
C ALA A 48 -1.07 -5.00 17.05
N ILE A 49 0.16 -4.59 17.38
CA ILE A 49 0.77 -4.88 18.69
C ILE A 49 -0.07 -4.27 19.81
N VAL A 50 -0.41 -2.98 19.71
CA VAL A 50 -1.22 -2.29 20.72
C VAL A 50 -2.54 -3.00 20.95
N ILE A 51 -3.24 -3.37 19.88
CA ILE A 51 -4.54 -4.04 19.97
C ILE A 51 -4.45 -5.36 20.73
N ALA A 52 -3.41 -6.16 20.47
CA ALA A 52 -3.18 -7.38 21.23
C ALA A 52 -2.98 -7.07 22.73
N LEU A 53 -2.21 -6.02 23.06
CA LEU A 53 -1.91 -5.62 24.43
C LEU A 53 -3.12 -5.07 25.20
N VAL A 54 -3.89 -4.16 24.60
CA VAL A 54 -5.02 -3.46 25.26
C VAL A 54 -6.34 -4.24 25.21
N SER A 55 -6.38 -5.37 24.50
CA SER A 55 -7.58 -6.20 24.35
C SER A 55 -8.16 -6.72 25.67
N GLY A 56 -7.34 -6.83 26.71
CA GLY A 56 -7.63 -7.58 27.93
C GLY A 56 -7.69 -9.10 27.74
N ARG A 57 -7.30 -9.59 26.55
CA ARG A 57 -7.32 -11.00 26.14
C ARG A 57 -5.91 -11.58 26.19
N SER A 58 -5.65 -12.44 27.17
CA SER A 58 -4.34 -13.11 27.31
C SER A 58 -4.02 -14.03 26.13
N ASP A 59 -5.04 -14.59 25.46
CA ASP A 59 -4.86 -15.39 24.24
C ASP A 59 -4.43 -14.54 23.03
N TRP A 60 -4.83 -13.27 22.97
CA TRP A 60 -4.34 -12.34 21.95
C TRP A 60 -2.95 -11.82 22.26
N GLN A 61 -2.64 -11.53 23.53
CA GLN A 61 -1.28 -11.15 23.96
C GLN A 61 -0.25 -12.23 23.61
N GLN A 62 -0.60 -13.51 23.78
CA GLN A 62 0.24 -14.64 23.35
C GLN A 62 0.52 -14.70 21.84
N ARG A 63 -0.28 -13.98 21.05
CA ARG A 63 -0.21 -13.90 19.60
C ARG A 63 0.33 -12.56 19.10
N VAL A 64 0.86 -11.70 19.98
CA VAL A 64 1.28 -10.32 19.63
C VAL A 64 2.19 -10.26 18.40
N LEU A 65 3.10 -11.21 18.22
CA LEU A 65 3.97 -11.30 17.02
C LEU A 65 3.20 -11.66 15.74
N TYR A 66 2.14 -12.47 15.83
CA TYR A 66 1.27 -12.72 14.68
C TYR A 66 0.41 -11.50 14.35
N PHE A 67 -0.11 -10.81 15.37
CA PHE A 67 -0.78 -9.53 15.16
C PHE A 67 0.13 -8.55 14.43
N ALA A 68 1.37 -8.37 14.91
CA ALA A 68 2.36 -7.51 14.30
C ALA A 68 2.64 -7.90 12.83
N PHE A 69 2.93 -9.17 12.57
CA PHE A 69 3.28 -9.68 11.24
C PHE A 69 2.12 -9.53 10.22
N PHE A 70 0.93 -10.04 10.55
CA PHE A 70 -0.21 -9.97 9.62
C PHE A 70 -0.83 -8.57 9.54
N GLY A 71 -0.77 -7.79 10.62
CA GLY A 71 -1.16 -6.38 10.62
C GLY A 71 -0.28 -5.56 9.68
N ALA A 72 1.04 -5.76 9.74
CA ALA A 72 1.97 -5.11 8.82
C ALA A 72 1.67 -5.46 7.36
N ILE A 73 1.48 -6.73 7.04
CA ILE A 73 1.16 -7.17 5.68
C ILE A 73 -0.17 -6.59 5.20
N GLY A 74 -1.22 -6.64 6.02
CA GLY A 74 -2.54 -6.15 5.65
C GLY A 74 -2.57 -4.64 5.35
N TRP A 75 -1.86 -3.85 6.16
CA TRP A 75 -1.76 -2.40 5.95
C TRP A 75 -0.79 -2.03 4.83
N GLY A 76 0.28 -2.81 4.64
CA GLY A 76 1.21 -2.64 3.53
C GLY A 76 0.51 -2.78 2.17
N PHE A 77 -0.14 -3.92 1.93
CA PHE A 77 -0.87 -4.19 0.68
C PHE A 77 -1.98 -3.19 0.40
N GLY A 78 -2.64 -2.68 1.45
CA GLY A 78 -3.67 -1.67 1.26
C GLY A 78 -3.12 -0.40 0.60
N ALA A 79 -1.92 0.03 1.00
CA ALA A 79 -1.43 1.39 0.78
C ALA A 79 -0.71 1.64 -0.56
N SER A 80 -0.93 0.80 -1.59
CA SER A 80 -0.34 0.96 -2.93
C SER A 80 -1.10 1.97 -3.82
N VAL A 81 -2.36 2.28 -3.48
CA VAL A 81 -3.23 3.12 -4.31
C VAL A 81 -2.79 4.60 -4.32
N SER A 82 -2.67 5.18 -5.52
CA SER A 82 -2.38 6.61 -5.70
C SER A 82 -3.55 7.52 -5.26
N TYR A 83 -3.27 8.61 -4.52
CA TYR A 83 -4.34 9.44 -3.92
C TYR A 83 -4.14 10.95 -3.99
N MET A 84 -2.93 11.46 -4.25
CA MET A 84 -2.65 12.92 -4.30
C MET A 84 -3.57 13.66 -5.26
N GLN A 85 -3.78 13.11 -6.46
CA GLN A 85 -4.65 13.71 -7.46
C GLN A 85 -6.13 13.69 -7.04
N VAL A 86 -6.55 12.66 -6.30
CA VAL A 86 -7.91 12.56 -5.76
C VAL A 86 -8.15 13.61 -4.66
N ILE A 87 -7.14 13.85 -3.82
CA ILE A 87 -7.14 14.99 -2.88
C ILE A 87 -7.33 16.29 -3.64
N ALA A 88 -6.60 16.50 -4.73
CA ALA A 88 -6.76 17.70 -5.56
C ALA A 88 -8.16 17.83 -6.17
N TYR A 89 -8.78 16.73 -6.61
CA TYR A 89 -10.16 16.74 -7.10
C TYR A 89 -11.16 17.28 -6.07
N THR A 90 -10.98 16.99 -4.78
CA THR A 90 -11.86 17.54 -3.74
C THR A 90 -11.78 19.07 -3.59
N MET A 91 -10.77 19.70 -4.19
CA MET A 91 -10.57 21.15 -4.21
C MET A 91 -10.98 21.78 -5.56
N SER A 92 -11.50 21.00 -6.50
CA SER A 92 -11.91 21.48 -7.82
C SER A 92 -13.16 22.34 -7.75
N GLY A 93 -13.20 23.45 -8.50
CA GLY A 93 -14.41 24.23 -8.71
C GLY A 93 -15.51 23.48 -9.49
N GLN A 94 -15.14 22.46 -10.27
CA GLN A 94 -16.10 21.64 -11.01
C GLN A 94 -16.80 20.65 -10.09
N SER A 95 -18.12 20.82 -9.94
CA SER A 95 -18.94 20.02 -9.03
C SER A 95 -18.81 18.51 -9.20
N ALA A 96 -18.78 18.03 -10.44
CA ALA A 96 -18.68 16.60 -10.74
C ALA A 96 -17.31 16.03 -10.34
N THR A 97 -16.22 16.74 -10.63
CA THR A 97 -14.86 16.38 -10.20
C THR A 97 -14.77 16.38 -8.67
N GLN A 98 -15.33 17.38 -8.01
CA GLN A 98 -15.29 17.47 -6.55
C GLN A 98 -16.05 16.33 -5.86
N LEU A 99 -17.26 16.04 -6.31
CA LEU A 99 -18.06 14.91 -5.80
C LEU A 99 -17.32 13.58 -6.02
N TYR A 100 -16.74 13.40 -7.21
CA TYR A 100 -15.91 12.25 -7.55
C TYR A 100 -14.69 12.12 -6.63
N GLY A 101 -13.99 13.23 -6.36
CA GLY A 101 -12.85 13.27 -5.46
C GLY A 101 -13.20 12.77 -4.05
N TYR A 102 -14.32 13.22 -3.48
CA TYR A 102 -14.75 12.74 -2.16
C TYR A 102 -15.16 11.27 -2.16
N ALA A 103 -15.86 10.81 -3.22
CA ALA A 103 -16.24 9.41 -3.37
C ALA A 103 -15.00 8.49 -3.51
N ALA A 104 -14.05 8.88 -4.35
CA ALA A 104 -12.82 8.14 -4.56
C ALA A 104 -11.93 8.13 -3.30
N LEU A 105 -11.82 9.24 -2.55
CA LEU A 105 -11.10 9.24 -1.27
C LEU A 105 -11.75 8.33 -0.23
N PHE A 106 -13.08 8.32 -0.15
CA PHE A 106 -13.78 7.36 0.70
C PHE A 106 -13.43 5.94 0.29
N TYR A 107 -13.45 5.65 -1.00
CA TYR A 107 -13.18 4.30 -1.50
C TYR A 107 -11.74 3.85 -1.27
N ILE A 108 -10.76 4.72 -1.50
CA ILE A 108 -9.35 4.48 -1.19
C ILE A 108 -9.20 4.18 0.31
N GLY A 109 -9.75 5.05 1.17
CA GLY A 109 -9.69 4.86 2.62
C GLY A 109 -10.37 3.57 3.08
N PHE A 110 -11.43 3.15 2.38
CA PHE A 110 -12.12 1.89 2.61
C PHE A 110 -11.25 0.68 2.29
N LEU A 111 -10.60 0.66 1.12
CA LEU A 111 -9.74 -0.44 0.73
C LEU A 111 -8.54 -0.59 1.67
N TRP A 112 -7.89 0.54 2.00
CA TRP A 112 -6.72 0.56 2.88
C TRP A 112 -7.03 -0.01 4.27
N ALA A 113 -8.02 0.59 4.96
CA ALA A 113 -8.39 0.14 6.29
C ALA A 113 -9.12 -1.22 6.26
N GLY A 114 -9.75 -1.58 5.15
CA GLY A 114 -10.37 -2.88 4.97
C GLY A 114 -9.36 -4.02 4.95
N LEU A 115 -8.29 -3.88 4.18
CA LEU A 115 -7.19 -4.85 4.13
C LEU A 115 -6.37 -4.84 5.42
N GLY A 116 -6.06 -3.65 5.96
CA GLY A 116 -5.40 -3.51 7.26
C GLY A 116 -6.18 -4.16 8.40
N GLY A 117 -7.49 -3.95 8.43
CA GLY A 117 -8.41 -4.58 9.39
C GLY A 117 -8.46 -6.09 9.24
N ALA A 118 -8.49 -6.61 8.02
CA ALA A 118 -8.47 -8.04 7.77
C ALA A 118 -7.16 -8.70 8.22
N GLY A 119 -6.01 -8.11 7.89
CA GLY A 119 -4.69 -8.60 8.30
C GLY A 119 -4.54 -8.66 9.81
N THR A 120 -4.87 -7.57 10.51
CA THR A 120 -4.82 -7.53 11.98
C THR A 120 -5.80 -8.52 12.62
N THR A 121 -7.02 -8.61 12.10
CA THR A 121 -8.06 -9.51 12.64
C THR A 121 -7.77 -10.98 12.38
N LEU A 122 -7.01 -11.31 11.32
CA LEU A 122 -6.66 -12.69 11.01
C LEU A 122 -5.94 -13.37 12.19
N ALA A 123 -5.02 -12.67 12.84
CA ALA A 123 -4.32 -13.17 14.03
C ALA A 123 -5.25 -13.42 15.23
N ALA A 124 -6.30 -12.60 15.36
CA ALA A 124 -7.30 -12.69 16.41
C ALA A 124 -8.27 -13.86 16.22
N VAL A 125 -8.61 -14.20 14.97
CA VAL A 125 -9.70 -15.14 14.65
C VAL A 125 -9.19 -16.51 14.21
N ALA A 126 -8.14 -16.57 13.38
CA ALA A 126 -7.68 -17.83 12.83
C ALA A 126 -7.04 -18.72 13.90
N GLU A 127 -7.21 -20.02 13.77
CA GLU A 127 -6.48 -20.99 14.60
C GLU A 127 -4.97 -20.87 14.39
N ARG A 128 -4.20 -21.13 15.43
CA ARG A 128 -2.74 -21.05 15.39
C ARG A 128 -2.13 -21.93 14.29
N GLU A 129 -2.68 -23.12 14.05
CA GLU A 129 -2.21 -24.00 12.98
C GLU A 129 -2.33 -23.34 11.60
N ARG A 130 -3.44 -22.64 11.35
CA ARG A 130 -3.66 -21.89 10.10
C ARG A 130 -2.68 -20.73 9.98
N LEU A 131 -2.48 -19.96 11.06
CA LEU A 131 -1.49 -18.87 11.07
C LEU A 131 -0.09 -19.40 10.73
N VAL A 132 0.33 -20.50 11.35
CA VAL A 132 1.64 -21.13 11.11
C VAL A 132 1.78 -21.59 9.65
N LYS A 133 0.73 -22.20 9.08
CA LYS A 133 0.75 -22.68 7.70
C LYS A 133 0.96 -21.56 6.68
N LEU A 134 0.39 -20.38 6.92
CA LEU A 134 0.48 -19.21 6.02
C LEU A 134 1.90 -18.65 5.87
N PHE A 135 2.81 -18.87 6.83
CA PHE A 135 4.17 -18.32 6.76
C PHE A 135 4.94 -18.84 5.55
N LYS A 136 4.84 -20.14 5.24
CA LYS A 136 5.62 -20.73 4.14
C LYS A 136 5.24 -20.10 2.77
N PRO A 137 3.96 -20.06 2.37
CA PRO A 137 3.56 -19.36 1.15
C PRO A 137 3.96 -17.88 1.14
N ILE A 138 3.78 -17.16 2.24
CA ILE A 138 4.13 -15.72 2.32
C ILE A 138 5.62 -15.51 2.11
N LEU A 139 6.47 -16.26 2.81
CA LEU A 139 7.92 -16.19 2.63
C LEU A 139 8.36 -16.59 1.22
N PHE A 140 7.64 -17.52 0.59
CA PHE A 140 7.90 -17.90 -0.78
C PHE A 140 7.59 -16.74 -1.75
N VAL A 141 6.47 -16.03 -1.55
CA VAL A 141 6.15 -14.82 -2.32
C VAL A 141 7.22 -13.75 -2.09
N PHE A 142 7.60 -13.46 -0.84
CA PHE A 142 8.65 -12.49 -0.56
C PHE A 142 10.00 -12.86 -1.22
N GLY A 143 10.35 -14.15 -1.24
CA GLY A 143 11.54 -14.63 -1.93
C GLY A 143 11.46 -14.43 -3.44
N ILE A 144 10.31 -14.69 -4.06
CA ILE A 144 10.12 -14.47 -5.51
C ILE A 144 10.09 -12.99 -5.86
N TRP A 145 9.46 -12.13 -5.05
CA TRP A 145 9.51 -10.68 -5.27
C TRP A 145 10.90 -10.11 -5.09
N PHE A 146 11.65 -10.57 -4.08
CA PHE A 146 13.06 -10.20 -3.97
C PHE A 146 13.87 -10.61 -5.21
N LEU A 147 13.62 -11.79 -5.76
CA LEU A 147 14.25 -12.21 -7.02
C LEU A 147 13.78 -11.37 -8.21
N GLN A 148 12.50 -11.01 -8.27
CA GLN A 148 11.93 -10.12 -9.29
C GLN A 148 12.66 -8.77 -9.30
N ASP A 149 12.78 -8.12 -8.14
CA ASP A 149 13.46 -6.83 -7.99
C ASP A 149 14.92 -6.88 -8.48
N LEU A 150 15.59 -8.04 -8.37
CA LEU A 150 16.96 -8.23 -8.85
C LEU A 150 17.09 -8.44 -10.36
N ILE A 151 16.04 -8.94 -11.03
CA ILE A 151 16.09 -9.35 -12.45
C ILE A 151 15.27 -8.44 -13.37
N GLU A 152 14.33 -7.66 -12.84
CA GLU A 152 13.41 -6.82 -13.62
C GLU A 152 14.18 -5.85 -14.52
N ASP A 153 15.13 -5.11 -13.94
CA ASP A 153 15.97 -4.15 -14.68
C ASP A 153 16.86 -4.80 -15.74
N PRO A 154 17.65 -5.85 -15.41
CA PRO A 154 18.39 -6.60 -16.43
C PRO A 154 17.53 -7.10 -17.59
N ILE A 155 16.32 -7.59 -17.30
CA ILE A 155 15.40 -8.10 -18.33
C ILE A 155 14.86 -6.95 -19.18
N ALA A 156 14.42 -5.86 -18.55
CA ALA A 156 13.91 -4.70 -19.26
C ALA A 156 14.97 -4.09 -20.19
N HIS A 157 16.23 -4.00 -19.73
CA HIS A 157 17.37 -3.57 -20.55
C HIS A 157 17.68 -4.55 -21.70
N ALA A 158 17.59 -5.87 -21.46
CA ALA A 158 17.81 -6.87 -22.49
C ALA A 158 16.73 -6.83 -23.59
N LEU A 159 15.48 -6.50 -23.22
CA LEU A 159 14.35 -6.42 -24.16
C LEU A 159 14.37 -5.14 -25.01
N GLN A 160 15.01 -4.06 -24.56
CA GLN A 160 15.10 -2.81 -25.31
C GLN A 160 16.50 -2.18 -25.18
N SER A 161 17.46 -2.72 -25.93
CA SER A 161 18.82 -2.16 -25.99
C SER A 161 18.80 -0.74 -26.56
N GLY A 162 19.33 0.24 -25.81
CA GLY A 162 19.52 1.62 -26.27
C GLY A 162 18.54 2.66 -25.70
N ILE A 163 17.59 2.26 -24.85
CA ILE A 163 16.74 3.21 -24.11
C ILE A 163 17.21 3.25 -22.65
N LYS A 164 17.55 4.44 -22.14
CA LYS A 164 17.80 4.64 -20.70
C LYS A 164 16.47 4.47 -19.96
N LEU A 165 16.33 3.32 -19.29
CA LEU A 165 15.23 3.04 -18.38
C LEU A 165 15.52 3.75 -17.06
N ASP A 166 14.59 4.60 -16.65
CA ASP A 166 14.65 5.28 -15.36
C ASP A 166 13.35 4.99 -14.61
N HIS A 167 13.50 4.51 -13.38
CA HIS A 167 12.44 4.24 -12.39
C HIS A 167 11.72 5.49 -11.89
N THR A 168 11.87 6.65 -12.52
CA THR A 168 11.16 7.87 -12.15
C THR A 168 10.54 8.55 -13.36
N ALA A 169 11.34 9.12 -14.28
CA ALA A 169 10.83 9.96 -15.35
C ALA A 169 10.52 9.22 -16.66
N SER A 170 10.89 7.93 -16.79
CA SER A 170 10.72 7.15 -18.03
C SER A 170 10.12 5.75 -17.83
N ARG A 171 9.45 5.49 -16.70
CA ARG A 171 8.84 4.18 -16.37
C ARG A 171 7.95 3.63 -17.48
N HIS A 172 7.15 4.51 -18.09
CA HIS A 172 6.21 4.17 -19.17
C HIS A 172 6.87 3.69 -20.47
N LYS A 173 8.20 3.84 -20.59
CA LYS A 173 8.97 3.32 -21.73
C LYS A 173 9.36 1.86 -21.55
N SER A 174 9.26 1.31 -20.33
CA SER A 174 9.53 -0.09 -20.08
C SER A 174 8.58 -0.97 -20.93
N PRO A 175 9.09 -2.04 -21.58
CA PRO A 175 8.22 -3.00 -22.28
C PRO A 175 7.24 -3.69 -21.31
N LEU A 176 7.59 -3.72 -20.02
CA LEU A 176 6.76 -4.27 -18.95
C LEU A 176 5.82 -3.22 -18.35
N TYR A 177 5.73 -2.00 -18.88
CA TYR A 177 4.81 -1.00 -18.35
C TYR A 177 3.34 -1.36 -18.61
N TRP A 178 2.50 -1.21 -17.59
CA TRP A 178 1.05 -1.21 -17.74
C TRP A 178 0.40 -0.33 -16.68
N PHE A 179 -0.16 0.81 -17.11
CA PHE A 179 -0.88 1.76 -16.24
C PHE A 179 -0.13 2.24 -14.98
N ASP A 180 1.20 2.07 -14.88
CA ASP A 180 1.98 2.31 -13.66
C ASP A 180 1.48 1.49 -12.44
N ALA A 181 0.94 0.28 -12.69
CA ALA A 181 0.29 -0.57 -11.69
C ALA A 181 1.10 -1.84 -11.35
N ASP A 182 0.84 -2.42 -10.17
CA ASP A 182 1.57 -3.56 -9.58
C ASP A 182 1.20 -4.93 -10.19
N TYR A 183 0.89 -4.99 -11.49
CA TYR A 183 0.46 -6.22 -12.14
C TYR A 183 1.56 -7.28 -12.20
N LEU A 184 2.83 -6.86 -12.28
CA LEU A 184 3.97 -7.76 -12.24
C LEU A 184 4.03 -8.47 -10.88
N ALA A 185 3.92 -7.73 -9.78
CA ALA A 185 3.89 -8.29 -8.43
C ALA A 185 2.73 -9.29 -8.25
N ALA A 186 1.53 -8.96 -8.76
CA ALA A 186 0.39 -9.88 -8.74
C ALA A 186 0.62 -11.14 -9.59
N SER A 187 1.19 -10.98 -10.79
CA SER A 187 1.48 -12.09 -11.71
C SER A 187 2.56 -13.02 -11.17
N THR A 188 3.64 -12.46 -10.62
CA THR A 188 4.72 -13.25 -10.01
C THR A 188 4.30 -13.88 -8.69
N ALA A 189 3.36 -13.30 -7.94
CA ALA A 189 2.75 -13.96 -6.79
C ALA A 189 1.93 -15.20 -7.19
N LEU A 190 1.20 -15.15 -8.30
CA LEU A 190 0.54 -16.35 -8.84
C LEU A 190 1.54 -17.39 -9.32
N LEU A 191 2.59 -16.97 -10.03
CA LEU A 191 3.68 -17.86 -10.43
C LEU A 191 4.33 -18.52 -9.21
N ALA A 192 4.60 -17.73 -8.17
CA ALA A 192 5.16 -18.20 -6.90
C ALA A 192 4.26 -19.26 -6.27
N MET A 193 2.93 -19.06 -6.25
CA MET A 193 2.00 -20.06 -5.75
C MET A 193 1.91 -21.30 -6.64
N GLY A 194 2.04 -21.15 -7.96
CA GLY A 194 2.14 -22.27 -8.89
C GLY A 194 3.38 -23.12 -8.63
N VAL A 195 4.55 -22.49 -8.54
CA VAL A 195 5.82 -23.17 -8.22
C VAL A 195 5.76 -23.80 -6.83
N TYR A 196 5.26 -23.07 -5.83
CA TYR A 196 5.09 -23.60 -4.48
C TYR A 196 4.20 -24.84 -4.45
N ASP A 197 3.08 -24.84 -5.17
CA ASP A 197 2.18 -25.98 -5.26
C ASP A 197 2.86 -27.17 -5.96
N LEU A 198 3.60 -26.93 -7.05
CA LEU A 198 4.37 -27.99 -7.73
C LEU A 198 5.44 -28.62 -6.83
N LEU A 199 6.14 -27.80 -6.03
CA LEU A 199 7.16 -28.29 -5.09
C LEU A 199 6.52 -29.07 -3.92
N ASP A 200 5.33 -28.68 -3.46
CA ASP A 200 4.58 -29.41 -2.42
C ASP A 200 3.95 -30.70 -2.98
N GLN A 201 3.59 -30.71 -4.26
CA GLN A 201 3.03 -31.87 -4.95
C GLN A 201 4.12 -32.88 -5.35
N LYS A 202 4.35 -33.89 -4.51
CA LYS A 202 5.13 -35.11 -4.87
C LYS A 202 4.42 -36.03 -5.89
N SER A 203 3.70 -35.46 -6.85
CA SER A 203 2.78 -36.17 -7.77
C SER A 203 3.37 -36.28 -9.17
N ARG A 204 3.17 -37.43 -9.84
CA ARG A 204 3.48 -37.63 -11.27
C ARG A 204 2.71 -36.67 -12.20
N GLN A 205 1.72 -35.94 -11.68
CA GLN A 205 0.90 -35.01 -12.45
C GLN A 205 1.64 -33.76 -12.91
N ALA A 206 2.75 -33.37 -12.25
CA ALA A 206 3.58 -32.25 -12.68
C ALA A 206 4.10 -32.39 -14.12
N VAL A 207 4.23 -33.63 -14.62
CA VAL A 207 4.62 -33.94 -16.00
C VAL A 207 3.61 -33.43 -17.03
N TRP A 208 2.34 -33.20 -16.64
CA TRP A 208 1.34 -32.63 -17.54
C TRP A 208 1.43 -31.12 -17.69
N LEU A 209 2.14 -30.40 -16.81
CA LEU A 209 2.23 -28.95 -16.88
C LEU A 209 2.82 -28.47 -18.23
N PRO A 210 3.95 -29.01 -18.74
CA PRO A 210 4.45 -28.64 -20.05
C PRO A 210 3.48 -29.01 -21.18
N ALA A 211 2.74 -30.11 -21.07
CA ALA A 211 1.77 -30.53 -22.08
C ALA A 211 0.60 -29.53 -22.18
N PHE A 212 0.05 -29.09 -21.04
CA PHE A 212 -0.98 -28.06 -20.99
C PHE A 212 -0.46 -26.71 -21.47
N ALA A 213 0.76 -26.33 -21.10
CA ALA A 213 1.40 -25.10 -21.55
C ALA A 213 1.61 -25.10 -23.08
N ALA A 214 2.17 -26.18 -23.64
CA ALA A 214 2.41 -26.34 -25.07
C ALA A 214 1.10 -26.41 -25.86
N ALA A 215 0.09 -27.14 -25.36
CA ALA A 215 -1.23 -27.19 -25.99
C ALA A 215 -1.89 -25.81 -26.00
N GLY A 216 -1.86 -25.10 -24.87
CA GLY A 216 -2.38 -23.73 -24.78
C GLY A 216 -1.66 -22.77 -25.73
N ALA A 217 -0.32 -22.78 -25.75
CA ALA A 217 0.48 -21.95 -26.63
C ALA A 217 0.21 -22.25 -28.11
N SER A 218 0.09 -23.52 -28.48
CA SER A 218 -0.21 -23.95 -29.85
C SER A 218 -1.61 -23.51 -30.30
N VAL A 219 -2.61 -23.65 -29.43
CA VAL A 219 -3.98 -23.17 -29.68
C VAL A 219 -4.01 -21.66 -29.82
N GLY A 220 -3.35 -20.93 -28.91
CA GLY A 220 -3.28 -19.47 -28.96
C GLY A 220 -2.56 -18.94 -30.20
N TRP A 221 -1.46 -19.59 -30.60
CA TRP A 221 -0.76 -19.30 -31.85
C TRP A 221 -1.66 -19.55 -33.06
N LEU A 222 -2.36 -20.69 -33.11
CA LEU A 222 -3.27 -21.02 -34.21
C LEU A 222 -4.41 -20.01 -34.33
N ILE A 223 -5.00 -19.59 -33.20
CA ILE A 223 -6.04 -18.55 -33.19
C ILE A 223 -5.49 -17.24 -33.77
N GLN A 224 -4.31 -16.81 -33.34
CA GLN A 224 -3.70 -15.58 -33.86
C GLN A 224 -3.37 -15.69 -35.36
N TYR A 225 -2.84 -16.84 -35.79
CA TYR A 225 -2.57 -17.11 -37.21
C TYR A 225 -3.85 -17.02 -38.03
N LEU A 226 -4.94 -17.67 -37.58
CA LEU A 226 -6.23 -17.60 -38.26
C LEU A 226 -6.77 -16.17 -38.32
N LEU A 227 -6.73 -15.41 -37.22
CA LEU A 227 -7.15 -14.00 -37.21
C LEU A 227 -6.36 -13.16 -38.20
N HIS A 228 -5.05 -13.36 -38.29
CA HIS A 228 -4.20 -12.66 -39.24
C HIS A 228 -4.51 -13.04 -40.69
N THR A 229 -4.64 -14.34 -40.99
CA THR A 229 -4.99 -14.81 -42.35
C THR A 229 -6.37 -14.36 -42.83
N LEU A 230 -7.30 -14.13 -41.89
CA LEU A 230 -8.65 -13.64 -42.17
C LEU A 230 -8.74 -12.10 -42.19
N GLY A 231 -7.63 -11.38 -41.91
CA GLY A 231 -7.62 -9.92 -41.82
C GLY A 231 -8.45 -9.37 -40.66
N LEU A 232 -8.68 -10.17 -39.62
CA LEU A 232 -9.51 -9.82 -38.45
C LEU A 232 -8.67 -9.31 -37.26
N ASP A 233 -7.35 -9.33 -37.37
CA ASP A 233 -6.42 -8.87 -36.33
C ASP A 233 -6.55 -7.37 -36.03
N GLN A 234 -6.53 -6.52 -37.06
CA GLN A 234 -6.66 -5.06 -36.90
C GLN A 234 -8.06 -4.65 -36.41
N PRO A 235 -9.18 -5.15 -36.97
CA PRO A 235 -10.52 -4.87 -36.44
C PRO A 235 -10.69 -5.29 -34.98
N LEU A 236 -10.16 -6.46 -34.60
CA LEU A 236 -10.22 -6.93 -33.22
C LEU A 236 -9.38 -6.06 -32.29
N ALA A 237 -8.16 -5.70 -32.71
CA ALA A 237 -7.30 -4.79 -31.95
C ALA A 237 -7.96 -3.42 -31.75
N ALA A 238 -8.59 -2.86 -32.79
CA ALA A 238 -9.31 -1.59 -32.69
C ALA A 238 -10.53 -1.67 -31.76
N LEU A 239 -11.19 -2.83 -31.65
CA LEU A 239 -12.32 -3.04 -30.74
C LEU A 239 -11.89 -3.21 -29.28
N LEU A 240 -10.66 -3.67 -29.03
CA LEU A 240 -10.14 -3.97 -27.69
C LEU A 240 -9.18 -2.90 -27.15
N THR A 241 -8.74 -1.96 -27.99
CA THR A 241 -7.80 -0.91 -27.61
C THR A 241 -8.45 0.47 -27.59
N TYR A 242 -8.02 1.33 -26.67
CA TYR A 242 -8.31 2.76 -26.71
C TYR A 242 -7.07 3.56 -26.27
N PRO A 243 -6.89 4.79 -26.77
CA PRO A 243 -5.75 5.63 -26.39
C PRO A 243 -5.89 6.12 -24.94
N LEU A 244 -4.80 6.06 -24.17
CA LEU A 244 -4.72 6.61 -22.82
C LEU A 244 -4.54 8.13 -22.86
N GLY A 245 -5.58 8.82 -23.30
CA GLY A 245 -5.67 10.26 -23.43
C GLY A 245 -6.68 10.66 -24.51
N ASP A 246 -6.67 11.92 -24.91
CA ASP A 246 -7.57 12.43 -25.95
C ASP A 246 -6.76 12.86 -27.19
N PRO A 247 -6.73 12.04 -28.26
CA PRO A 247 -6.04 12.39 -29.51
C PRO A 247 -6.62 13.61 -30.23
N THR A 248 -7.84 14.04 -29.86
CA THR A 248 -8.51 15.20 -30.44
C THR A 248 -8.32 16.47 -29.61
N TYR A 249 -7.56 16.39 -28.51
CA TYR A 249 -7.37 17.52 -27.61
C TYR A 249 -6.65 18.69 -28.30
N ILE A 250 -7.34 19.83 -28.34
CA ILE A 250 -6.83 21.09 -28.87
C ILE A 250 -6.26 21.89 -27.71
N ASN A 251 -4.99 22.29 -27.80
CA ASN A 251 -4.38 23.14 -26.80
C ASN A 251 -5.08 24.52 -26.82
N PRO A 252 -5.70 24.97 -25.70
CA PRO A 252 -6.45 26.22 -25.65
C PRO A 252 -5.63 27.47 -25.97
N GLU A 253 -4.32 27.46 -25.69
CA GLU A 253 -3.41 28.58 -25.94
C GLU A 253 -3.01 28.68 -27.42
N THR A 254 -2.83 27.54 -28.09
CA THR A 254 -2.31 27.51 -29.47
C THR A 254 -3.39 27.26 -30.52
N GLY A 255 -4.57 26.79 -30.13
CA GLY A 255 -5.66 26.42 -31.05
C GLY A 255 -5.35 25.24 -31.96
N LYS A 256 -4.27 24.49 -31.70
CA LYS A 256 -3.83 23.32 -32.50
C LYS A 256 -3.90 22.04 -31.67
N LEU A 257 -3.87 20.89 -32.36
CA LEU A 257 -3.72 19.58 -31.71
C LEU A 257 -2.51 19.60 -30.79
N ALA A 258 -2.73 19.26 -29.52
CA ALA A 258 -1.70 19.34 -28.49
C ALA A 258 -0.69 18.19 -28.58
N PHE A 259 -1.13 17.03 -29.09
CA PHE A 259 -0.36 15.79 -29.08
C PHE A 259 -0.44 15.08 -30.43
N ASP A 260 0.65 14.42 -30.81
CA ASP A 260 0.65 13.48 -31.93
C ASP A 260 -0.08 12.18 -31.51
N PRO A 261 -1.12 11.76 -32.25
CA PRO A 261 -1.85 10.52 -31.98
C PRO A 261 -0.97 9.27 -31.84
N HIS A 262 0.19 9.21 -32.50
CA HIS A 262 1.10 8.05 -32.43
C HIS A 262 1.85 7.93 -31.10
N ASN A 263 1.83 8.97 -30.26
CA ASN A 263 2.53 8.98 -28.98
C ASN A 263 1.66 8.50 -27.81
N PHE A 264 0.37 8.24 -28.00
CA PHE A 264 -0.47 7.73 -26.92
C PHE A 264 -0.17 6.27 -26.59
N LEU A 265 -0.12 5.99 -25.28
CA LEU A 265 -0.17 4.62 -24.76
C LEU A 265 -1.58 4.05 -24.96
N ASN A 266 -1.76 2.74 -24.86
CA ASN A 266 -3.08 2.11 -24.88
C ASN A 266 -3.35 1.36 -23.57
N ASN A 267 -4.55 0.80 -23.44
CA ASN A 267 -5.03 0.10 -22.26
C ASN A 267 -4.48 -1.32 -22.04
N TRP A 268 -3.57 -1.79 -22.89
CA TRP A 268 -2.89 -3.07 -22.75
C TRP A 268 -1.42 -2.88 -22.31
N PRO A 269 -0.76 -3.92 -21.77
CA PRO A 269 0.67 -3.84 -21.47
C PRO A 269 1.48 -3.44 -22.70
N GLN A 270 2.52 -2.63 -22.50
CA GLN A 270 3.29 -2.01 -23.59
C GLN A 270 3.85 -3.03 -24.59
N TRP A 271 4.27 -4.22 -24.11
CA TRP A 271 4.76 -5.30 -24.96
C TRP A 271 3.72 -5.85 -25.96
N PHE A 272 2.40 -5.66 -25.76
CA PHE A 272 1.40 -6.04 -26.78
C PHE A 272 1.59 -5.20 -28.05
N GLY A 273 1.93 -3.92 -27.90
CA GLY A 273 2.21 -3.03 -29.02
C GLY A 273 3.62 -3.23 -29.60
N ASP A 274 4.60 -3.52 -28.75
CA ASP A 274 6.00 -3.67 -29.18
C ASP A 274 6.27 -5.05 -29.83
N TYR A 275 5.55 -6.11 -29.41
CA TYR A 275 5.72 -7.50 -29.87
C TYR A 275 4.39 -8.19 -30.25
N PRO A 276 3.63 -7.63 -31.21
CA PRO A 276 2.27 -8.09 -31.51
C PRO A 276 2.22 -9.55 -32.01
N THR A 277 3.27 -10.04 -32.67
CA THR A 277 3.39 -11.42 -33.17
C THR A 277 3.43 -12.49 -32.06
N HIS A 278 3.58 -12.09 -30.80
CA HIS A 278 3.71 -13.01 -29.67
C HIS A 278 2.47 -13.09 -28.77
N ILE A 279 1.48 -12.23 -28.98
CA ILE A 279 0.29 -12.14 -28.12
C ILE A 279 -0.44 -13.49 -28.02
N GLY A 280 -0.75 -14.12 -29.16
CA GLY A 280 -1.59 -15.32 -29.21
C GLY A 280 -0.99 -16.49 -28.45
N TRP A 281 0.28 -16.82 -28.71
CA TRP A 281 0.92 -17.96 -28.04
C TRP A 281 1.21 -17.69 -26.57
N VAL A 282 1.51 -16.45 -26.16
CA VAL A 282 1.71 -16.09 -24.74
C VAL A 282 0.40 -16.18 -23.96
N VAL A 283 -0.69 -15.60 -24.48
CA VAL A 283 -2.02 -15.70 -23.86
C VAL A 283 -2.46 -17.16 -23.79
N GLY A 284 -2.26 -17.91 -24.87
CA GLY A 284 -2.53 -19.34 -24.93
C GLY A 284 -1.74 -20.14 -23.88
N LEU A 285 -0.44 -19.86 -23.72
CA LEU A 285 0.42 -20.46 -22.70
C LEU A 285 -0.14 -20.21 -21.30
N ILE A 286 -0.48 -18.95 -20.98
CA ILE A 286 -1.04 -18.57 -19.67
C ILE A 286 -2.36 -19.31 -19.42
N ILE A 287 -3.26 -19.37 -20.40
CA ILE A 287 -4.53 -20.13 -20.29
C ILE A 287 -4.25 -21.63 -20.06
N GLY A 288 -3.28 -22.21 -20.76
CA GLY A 288 -2.86 -23.60 -20.57
C GLY A 288 -2.36 -23.87 -19.15
N LEU A 289 -1.51 -22.99 -18.62
CA LEU A 289 -1.02 -23.05 -17.23
C LEU A 289 -2.18 -22.93 -16.23
N ILE A 290 -3.11 -22.00 -16.45
CA ILE A 290 -4.30 -21.84 -15.61
C ILE A 290 -5.15 -23.12 -15.65
N ALA A 291 -5.41 -23.68 -16.83
CA ALA A 291 -6.20 -24.90 -16.98
C ALA A 291 -5.58 -26.08 -16.22
N TYR A 292 -4.24 -26.21 -16.25
CA TYR A 292 -3.53 -27.19 -15.42
C TYR A 292 -3.79 -26.98 -13.93
N PHE A 293 -3.60 -25.76 -13.42
CA PHE A 293 -3.77 -25.47 -11.99
C PHE A 293 -5.23 -25.52 -11.53
N VAL A 294 -6.20 -25.21 -12.38
CA VAL A 294 -7.62 -25.41 -12.10
C VAL A 294 -7.93 -26.91 -11.95
N ARG A 295 -7.30 -27.75 -12.78
CA ARG A 295 -7.55 -29.20 -12.80
C ARG A 295 -6.81 -29.99 -11.72
N PHE A 296 -5.57 -29.59 -11.42
CA PHE A 296 -4.64 -30.35 -10.57
C PHE A 296 -4.11 -29.56 -9.37
N GLY A 297 -4.23 -28.22 -9.37
CA GLY A 297 -3.72 -27.37 -8.31
C GLY A 297 -4.46 -27.61 -6.99
N LYS A 298 -3.70 -27.75 -5.90
CA LYS A 298 -4.26 -27.98 -4.55
C LYS A 298 -4.11 -26.76 -3.65
N PHE A 299 -3.04 -25.99 -3.85
CA PHE A 299 -2.71 -24.76 -3.14
C PHE A 299 -2.86 -24.91 -1.62
N ARG A 300 -2.14 -25.89 -1.08
CA ARG A 300 -2.18 -26.29 0.34
C ARG A 300 -1.54 -25.24 1.26
N ASN A 301 -1.66 -25.45 2.57
CA ASN A 301 -1.02 -24.63 3.61
C ASN A 301 -1.40 -23.14 3.56
N GLY A 302 -2.58 -22.82 3.02
CA GLY A 302 -3.05 -21.43 2.90
C GLY A 302 -2.53 -20.69 1.66
N ALA A 303 -1.76 -21.34 0.78
CA ALA A 303 -1.37 -20.76 -0.52
C ALA A 303 -2.59 -20.32 -1.34
N SER A 304 -3.73 -21.01 -1.20
CA SER A 304 -4.98 -20.63 -1.85
C SER A 304 -5.47 -19.22 -1.49
N LEU A 305 -5.13 -18.66 -0.32
CA LEU A 305 -5.46 -17.26 -0.02
C LEU A 305 -4.77 -16.30 -0.98
N ILE A 306 -3.46 -16.50 -1.19
CA ILE A 306 -2.64 -15.68 -2.08
C ILE A 306 -3.13 -15.83 -3.52
N VAL A 307 -3.50 -17.06 -3.95
CA VAL A 307 -4.09 -17.29 -5.27
C VAL A 307 -5.38 -16.49 -5.46
N TYR A 308 -6.27 -16.46 -4.46
CA TYR A 308 -7.51 -15.67 -4.54
C TYR A 308 -7.23 -14.17 -4.60
N MET A 309 -6.28 -13.68 -3.82
CA MET A 309 -5.90 -12.27 -3.80
C MET A 309 -5.28 -11.84 -5.12
N ALA A 310 -4.27 -12.57 -5.61
CA ALA A 310 -3.55 -12.23 -6.83
C ALA A 310 -4.39 -12.44 -8.10
N SER A 311 -5.20 -13.51 -8.16
CA SER A 311 -6.18 -13.68 -9.25
C SER A 311 -7.24 -12.60 -9.19
N GLY A 312 -7.71 -12.25 -7.99
CA GLY A 312 -8.65 -11.15 -7.79
C GLY A 312 -8.09 -9.84 -8.33
N TRP A 313 -6.85 -9.51 -8.00
CA TRP A 313 -6.13 -8.34 -8.51
C TRP A 313 -6.18 -8.29 -10.03
N LEU A 314 -5.70 -9.32 -10.72
CA LEU A 314 -5.61 -9.35 -12.19
C LEU A 314 -6.98 -9.31 -12.86
N LEU A 315 -7.96 -10.05 -12.34
CA LEU A 315 -9.31 -10.09 -12.89
C LEU A 315 -10.02 -8.74 -12.74
N ALA A 316 -9.91 -8.08 -11.59
CA ALA A 316 -10.50 -6.76 -11.38
C ALA A 316 -9.81 -5.69 -12.21
N PHE A 317 -8.48 -5.78 -12.36
CA PHE A 317 -7.71 -4.88 -13.21
C PHE A 317 -8.08 -5.01 -14.69
N LEU A 318 -8.26 -6.24 -15.19
CA LEU A 318 -8.78 -6.47 -16.54
C LEU A 318 -10.22 -5.95 -16.67
N ALA A 319 -11.09 -6.21 -15.69
CA ALA A 319 -12.49 -5.82 -15.78
C ALA A 319 -12.71 -4.31 -15.73
N LEU A 320 -11.92 -3.57 -14.94
CA LEU A 320 -12.18 -2.16 -14.64
C LEU A 320 -11.37 -1.22 -15.57
N PRO A 321 -10.07 -0.95 -15.35
CA PRO A 321 -9.32 0.02 -16.16
C PRO A 321 -9.06 -0.43 -17.60
N VAL A 322 -9.08 -1.75 -17.90
CA VAL A 322 -8.77 -2.28 -19.24
C VAL A 322 -10.02 -2.38 -20.11
N PHE A 323 -10.92 -3.31 -19.79
CA PHE A 323 -12.16 -3.53 -20.57
C PHE A 323 -13.25 -2.53 -20.21
N GLY A 324 -13.47 -2.26 -18.92
CA GLY A 324 -14.49 -1.32 -18.46
C GLY A 324 -14.31 0.07 -19.07
N SER A 325 -13.06 0.50 -19.24
CA SER A 325 -12.74 1.78 -19.86
C SER A 325 -13.16 1.93 -21.32
N LEU A 326 -13.34 0.83 -22.07
CA LEU A 326 -13.84 0.90 -23.45
C LEU A 326 -15.24 1.55 -23.52
N PHE A 327 -16.06 1.34 -22.48
CA PHE A 327 -17.41 1.93 -22.39
C PHE A 327 -17.43 3.38 -21.90
N PHE A 328 -16.30 3.88 -21.40
CA PHE A 328 -16.17 5.21 -20.78
C PHE A 328 -14.99 6.00 -21.35
N ALA A 329 -14.50 5.67 -22.55
CA ALA A 329 -13.31 6.27 -23.15
C ALA A 329 -13.43 7.80 -23.26
N ASP A 330 -14.61 8.31 -23.65
CA ASP A 330 -14.90 9.75 -23.75
C ASP A 330 -14.81 10.49 -22.41
N TYR A 331 -14.89 9.76 -21.30
CA TYR A 331 -14.78 10.26 -19.94
C TYR A 331 -13.44 9.88 -19.28
N GLY A 332 -12.44 9.44 -20.06
CA GLY A 332 -11.10 9.07 -19.56
C GLY A 332 -11.02 7.64 -19.01
N GLY A 333 -11.96 6.79 -19.40
CA GLY A 333 -12.05 5.40 -18.98
C GLY A 333 -12.60 5.22 -17.56
N LEU A 334 -12.78 3.96 -17.16
CA LEU A 334 -13.10 3.56 -15.79
C LEU A 334 -11.81 3.54 -14.96
N ARG A 335 -11.17 4.70 -14.90
CA ARG A 335 -9.89 4.97 -14.24
C ARG A 335 -10.08 5.98 -13.11
N MET A 336 -9.34 5.81 -12.02
CA MET A 336 -9.49 6.65 -10.82
C MET A 336 -8.66 7.93 -10.88
N THR A 337 -7.38 7.79 -11.23
CA THR A 337 -6.38 8.87 -11.19
C THR A 337 -5.62 9.01 -12.50
N PRO A 338 -6.23 8.91 -13.69
CA PRO A 338 -5.48 9.04 -14.94
C PRO A 338 -4.78 10.42 -15.01
N PRO A 339 -3.49 10.51 -15.41
CA PRO A 339 -2.66 9.46 -16.01
C PRO A 339 -1.88 8.55 -15.03
N ARG A 340 -2.03 8.72 -13.71
CA ARG A 340 -1.34 7.93 -12.65
C ARG A 340 -1.85 6.48 -12.55
N SER A 341 -1.21 5.73 -11.65
CA SER A 341 -1.53 4.34 -11.30
C SER A 341 -3.01 4.09 -10.99
N ASP A 342 -3.54 3.02 -11.60
CA ASP A 342 -4.87 2.47 -11.35
C ASP A 342 -4.88 1.25 -10.40
N ASP A 343 -3.91 1.16 -9.48
CA ASP A 343 -3.83 0.07 -8.49
C ASP A 343 -5.10 -0.09 -7.63
N TRP A 344 -5.95 0.94 -7.54
CA TRP A 344 -7.26 0.84 -6.88
C TRP A 344 -8.08 -0.34 -7.39
N ALA A 345 -8.03 -0.64 -8.69
CA ALA A 345 -8.78 -1.73 -9.30
C ALA A 345 -8.20 -3.09 -8.90
N GLY A 346 -6.87 -3.20 -8.90
CA GLY A 346 -6.17 -4.38 -8.42
C GLY A 346 -6.43 -4.65 -6.94
N ILE A 347 -6.31 -3.63 -6.09
CA ILE A 347 -6.59 -3.72 -4.65
C ILE A 347 -8.07 -4.02 -4.37
N THR A 348 -9.00 -3.53 -5.19
CA THR A 348 -10.41 -3.94 -5.16
C THR A 348 -10.54 -5.45 -5.38
N GLY A 349 -9.82 -5.97 -6.37
CA GLY A 349 -9.72 -7.39 -6.66
C GLY A 349 -9.14 -8.20 -5.50
N VAL A 350 -8.06 -7.72 -4.88
CA VAL A 350 -7.46 -8.33 -3.68
C VAL A 350 -8.46 -8.41 -2.54
N PHE A 351 -9.18 -7.31 -2.29
CA PHE A 351 -10.21 -7.25 -1.25
C PHE A 351 -11.33 -8.27 -1.52
N ILE A 352 -11.86 -8.32 -2.75
CA ILE A 352 -12.92 -9.28 -3.13
C ILE A 352 -12.41 -10.73 -3.02
N GLY A 353 -11.21 -11.01 -3.52
CA GLY A 353 -10.57 -12.32 -3.46
C GLY A 353 -10.37 -12.79 -2.02
N MET A 354 -9.80 -11.93 -1.18
CA MET A 354 -9.63 -12.18 0.26
C MET A 354 -10.97 -12.44 0.94
N ILE A 355 -11.97 -11.57 0.79
CA ILE A 355 -13.29 -11.74 1.40
C ILE A 355 -13.95 -13.04 0.96
N SER A 356 -13.85 -13.39 -0.33
CA SER A 356 -14.36 -14.65 -0.87
C SER A 356 -13.69 -15.86 -0.23
N TRP A 357 -12.37 -15.82 -0.06
CA TRP A 357 -11.62 -16.86 0.63
C TRP A 357 -12.01 -16.98 2.11
N MET A 358 -12.11 -15.85 2.82
CA MET A 358 -12.50 -15.82 4.25
C MET A 358 -13.89 -16.42 4.46
N ARG A 359 -14.85 -16.11 3.59
CA ARG A 359 -16.20 -16.67 3.65
C ARG A 359 -16.22 -18.19 3.44
N ARG A 360 -15.42 -18.70 2.50
CA ARG A 360 -15.28 -20.15 2.23
C ARG A 360 -14.60 -20.91 3.36
N HIS A 361 -13.75 -20.25 4.13
CA HIS A 361 -12.94 -20.88 5.18
C HIS A 361 -13.40 -20.57 6.63
N GLN A 362 -14.68 -20.21 6.80
CA GLN A 362 -15.28 -19.93 8.12
C GLN A 362 -14.65 -18.76 8.90
N LEU A 363 -13.97 -17.84 8.20
CA LEU A 363 -13.35 -16.64 8.77
C LEU A 363 -14.25 -15.40 8.57
N ARG A 364 -15.56 -15.58 8.64
CA ARG A 364 -16.55 -14.48 8.53
C ARG A 364 -16.31 -13.34 9.54
N PRO A 365 -15.86 -13.57 10.79
CA PRO A 365 -15.53 -12.47 11.69
C PRO A 365 -14.45 -11.54 11.13
N VAL A 366 -13.45 -12.08 10.41
CA VAL A 366 -12.41 -11.31 9.71
C VAL A 366 -13.04 -10.44 8.62
N ALA A 367 -13.96 -11.00 7.82
CA ALA A 367 -14.66 -10.26 6.77
C ALA A 367 -15.53 -9.13 7.33
N VAL A 368 -16.20 -9.34 8.47
CA VAL A 368 -16.97 -8.29 9.17
C VAL A 368 -16.05 -7.19 9.68
N ALA A 369 -14.97 -7.54 10.37
CA ALA A 369 -14.00 -6.56 10.86
C ALA A 369 -13.38 -5.75 9.72
N SER A 370 -13.06 -6.40 8.60
CA SER A 370 -12.58 -5.75 7.37
C SER A 370 -13.55 -4.68 6.86
N VAL A 371 -14.85 -4.99 6.75
CA VAL A 371 -15.85 -3.99 6.30
C VAL A 371 -16.05 -2.86 7.32
N ILE A 372 -16.01 -3.16 8.63
CA ILE A 372 -16.08 -2.14 9.68
C ILE A 372 -14.87 -1.19 9.59
N SER A 373 -13.65 -1.75 9.54
CA SER A 373 -12.43 -0.98 9.44
C SER A 373 -12.41 -0.17 8.15
N GLY A 374 -12.79 -0.76 7.01
CA GLY A 374 -12.93 -0.06 5.74
C GLY A 374 -13.93 1.08 5.81
N THR A 375 -15.10 0.89 6.40
CA THR A 375 -16.11 1.97 6.52
C THR A 375 -15.57 3.16 7.31
N ILE A 376 -14.91 2.90 8.44
CA ILE A 376 -14.32 3.94 9.29
C ILE A 376 -13.12 4.59 8.57
N GLY A 377 -12.30 3.81 7.86
CA GLY A 377 -11.20 4.34 7.05
C GLY A 377 -11.67 5.21 5.89
N GLY A 378 -12.75 4.84 5.20
CA GLY A 378 -13.34 5.66 4.14
C GLY A 378 -13.92 6.98 4.66
N LEU A 379 -14.66 6.91 5.78
CA LEU A 379 -15.12 8.11 6.51
C LEU A 379 -13.94 8.95 6.99
N GLY A 380 -12.88 8.31 7.49
CA GLY A 380 -11.68 8.96 7.98
C GLY A 380 -10.95 9.71 6.89
N PHE A 381 -10.72 9.09 5.73
CA PHE A 381 -9.91 9.74 4.70
C PHE A 381 -10.64 10.92 4.07
N SER A 382 -11.86 10.69 3.61
CA SER A 382 -12.71 11.75 3.03
C SER A 382 -13.07 12.83 4.06
N GLY A 383 -13.33 12.43 5.31
CA GLY A 383 -13.71 13.32 6.41
C GLY A 383 -12.55 14.17 6.92
N ILE A 384 -11.35 13.63 7.09
CA ILE A 384 -10.17 14.43 7.45
C ILE A 384 -9.79 15.38 6.33
N GLN A 385 -9.93 14.97 5.06
CA GLN A 385 -9.74 15.90 3.95
C GLN A 385 -10.77 17.03 3.98
N TRP A 386 -12.01 16.74 4.33
CA TRP A 386 -13.02 17.77 4.56
C TRP A 386 -12.68 18.68 5.75
N VAL A 387 -12.26 18.13 6.90
CA VAL A 387 -11.80 18.91 8.07
C VAL A 387 -10.62 19.81 7.69
N LYS A 388 -9.66 19.29 6.92
CA LYS A 388 -8.54 20.07 6.38
C LYS A 388 -9.05 21.28 5.60
N HIS A 389 -10.05 21.12 4.74
CA HIS A 389 -10.64 22.24 4.00
C HIS A 389 -11.33 23.27 4.91
N LEU A 390 -11.98 22.84 5.99
CA LEU A 390 -12.56 23.77 6.97
C LEU A 390 -11.47 24.58 7.66
N LEU A 391 -10.38 23.92 8.06
CA LEU A 391 -9.25 24.57 8.72
C LEU A 391 -8.49 25.50 7.77
N MET A 392 -8.43 25.18 6.48
CA MET A 392 -7.83 26.05 5.45
C MET A 392 -8.74 27.21 5.02
N ALA A 393 -10.00 27.29 5.46
CA ALA A 393 -10.93 28.33 5.04
C ALA A 393 -10.51 29.76 5.46
N PRO A 394 -10.03 30.02 6.69
CA PRO A 394 -9.64 31.35 7.12
C PRO A 394 -8.52 31.95 6.26
N GLY A 395 -8.78 33.13 5.68
CA GLY A 395 -7.82 33.81 4.80
C GLY A 395 -7.59 33.14 3.45
N SER A 396 -8.41 32.18 3.07
CA SER A 396 -8.27 31.48 1.79
C SER A 396 -8.48 32.43 0.60
N PRO A 397 -7.51 32.56 -0.31
CA PRO A 397 -7.66 33.35 -1.54
C PRO A 397 -8.86 32.92 -2.37
N ARG A 398 -9.19 31.63 -2.37
CA ARG A 398 -10.31 31.06 -3.13
C ARG A 398 -11.67 31.51 -2.60
N ILE A 399 -11.83 31.58 -1.28
CA ILE A 399 -13.08 32.05 -0.66
C ILE A 399 -13.30 33.53 -0.97
N LEU A 400 -12.24 34.34 -0.87
CA LEU A 400 -12.31 35.77 -1.20
C LEU A 400 -12.71 35.99 -2.67
N ALA A 401 -12.05 35.26 -3.59
CA ALA A 401 -12.39 35.29 -5.01
C ALA A 401 -13.82 34.81 -5.28
N GLY A 402 -14.27 33.73 -4.62
CA GLY A 402 -15.64 33.21 -4.73
C GLY A 402 -16.72 34.18 -4.22
N ARG A 403 -16.36 35.07 -3.29
CA ARG A 403 -17.22 36.18 -2.84
C ARG A 403 -17.18 37.41 -3.74
N GLY A 404 -16.40 37.38 -4.82
CA GLY A 404 -16.25 38.50 -5.75
C GLY A 404 -15.24 39.57 -5.29
N VAL A 405 -14.42 39.30 -4.27
CA VAL A 405 -13.37 40.23 -3.84
C VAL A 405 -12.20 40.16 -4.84
N SER A 406 -11.89 41.29 -5.49
CA SER A 406 -10.81 41.36 -6.48
C SER A 406 -9.43 41.10 -5.85
N PRO A 407 -8.55 40.29 -6.47
CA PRO A 407 -7.16 40.09 -6.01
C PRO A 407 -6.35 41.39 -5.87
N ASP A 408 -6.70 42.42 -6.64
CA ASP A 408 -6.02 43.71 -6.59
C ASP A 408 -6.49 44.61 -5.45
N SER A 409 -7.62 44.27 -4.83
CA SER A 409 -8.20 45.06 -3.76
C SER A 409 -7.31 45.05 -2.52
N PRO A 410 -7.25 46.17 -1.76
CA PRO A 410 -6.52 46.22 -0.49
C PRO A 410 -7.01 45.15 0.50
N GLU A 411 -8.33 44.91 0.56
CA GLU A 411 -8.94 43.89 1.42
C GLU A 411 -8.38 42.49 1.15
N PHE A 412 -8.29 42.10 -0.13
CA PHE A 412 -7.74 40.80 -0.52
C PHE A 412 -6.28 40.67 -0.09
N LYS A 413 -5.45 41.66 -0.47
CA LYS A 413 -4.00 41.63 -0.18
C LYS A 413 -3.72 41.60 1.31
N THR A 414 -4.42 42.43 2.10
CA THR A 414 -4.28 42.45 3.56
C THR A 414 -4.74 41.15 4.19
N THR A 415 -5.87 40.59 3.76
CA THR A 415 -6.38 39.33 4.33
C THR A 415 -5.46 38.15 4.01
N VAL A 416 -5.03 38.01 2.76
CA VAL A 416 -4.11 36.93 2.36
C VAL A 416 -2.76 37.06 3.06
N ALA A 417 -2.22 38.29 3.19
CA ALA A 417 -0.99 38.54 3.93
C ALA A 417 -1.11 38.16 5.42
N ASN A 418 -2.21 38.54 6.07
CA ASN A 418 -2.44 38.25 7.49
C ASN A 418 -2.55 36.75 7.81
N TRP A 419 -2.97 35.94 6.84
CA TRP A 419 -3.16 34.50 6.99
C TRP A 419 -2.09 33.67 6.23
N ALA A 420 -1.06 34.30 5.69
CA ALA A 420 -0.06 33.63 4.86
C ALA A 420 0.60 32.46 5.61
N ASP A 421 1.04 32.68 6.84
CA ASP A 421 1.69 31.66 7.68
C ASP A 421 0.76 30.46 7.96
N TRP A 422 -0.54 30.71 8.14
CA TRP A 422 -1.53 29.66 8.33
C TRP A 422 -1.76 28.85 7.06
N GLN A 423 -1.85 29.53 5.91
CA GLN A 423 -2.03 28.87 4.61
C GLN A 423 -0.81 28.05 4.20
N GLN A 424 0.40 28.45 4.61
CA GLN A 424 1.66 27.77 4.33
C GLN A 424 1.98 26.59 5.26
N GLN A 425 1.14 26.29 6.25
CA GLN A 425 1.33 25.12 7.12
C GLN A 425 1.35 23.81 6.31
N ASN A 426 2.00 22.79 6.88
CA ASN A 426 2.08 21.46 6.28
C ASN A 426 0.75 20.68 6.41
N TRP A 427 -0.25 21.09 5.63
CA TRP A 427 -1.59 20.51 5.58
C TRP A 427 -1.60 19.05 5.13
N HIS A 428 -0.59 18.63 4.37
CA HIS A 428 -0.45 17.24 3.96
C HIS A 428 -0.12 16.34 5.16
N SER A 429 0.89 16.72 5.95
CA SER A 429 1.27 16.02 7.18
C SER A 429 0.11 15.97 8.19
N PHE A 430 -0.64 17.08 8.34
CA PHE A 430 -1.86 17.09 9.16
C PHE A 430 -2.86 16.02 8.70
N LEU A 431 -3.13 15.94 7.39
CA LEU A 431 -4.05 14.96 6.83
C LEU A 431 -3.56 13.53 7.05
N GLU A 432 -2.28 13.26 6.83
CA GLU A 432 -1.74 11.91 6.98
C GLU A 432 -1.77 11.42 8.44
N GLN A 433 -1.31 12.23 9.39
CA GLN A 433 -1.32 11.89 10.81
C GLN A 433 -2.76 11.73 11.34
N SER A 434 -3.65 12.67 11.00
CA SER A 434 -5.05 12.62 11.46
C SER A 434 -5.81 11.44 10.85
N TYR A 435 -5.55 11.12 9.58
CA TYR A 435 -6.13 9.95 8.96
C TYR A 435 -5.57 8.65 9.55
N GLY A 436 -4.27 8.58 9.82
CA GLY A 436 -3.64 7.50 10.59
C GLY A 436 -4.31 7.31 11.95
N PHE A 437 -4.62 8.40 12.66
CA PHE A 437 -5.35 8.36 13.92
C PHE A 437 -6.73 7.70 13.79
N VAL A 438 -7.50 8.09 12.77
CA VAL A 438 -8.82 7.49 12.49
C VAL A 438 -8.70 6.01 12.11
N ASN A 439 -7.67 5.63 11.35
CA ASN A 439 -7.37 4.24 11.04
C ASN A 439 -7.05 3.43 12.32
N GLY A 440 -6.35 4.02 13.29
CA GLY A 440 -6.14 3.45 14.63
C GLY A 440 -7.46 3.15 15.33
N ILE A 441 -8.36 4.13 15.34
CA ILE A 441 -9.73 3.95 15.87
C ILE A 441 -10.48 2.85 15.09
N ALA A 442 -10.34 2.79 13.78
CA ALA A 442 -11.00 1.78 12.94
C ALA A 442 -10.65 0.34 13.37
N ILE A 443 -9.38 0.09 13.70
CA ILE A 443 -8.94 -1.20 14.21
C ILE A 443 -9.43 -1.44 15.65
N VAL A 444 -9.34 -0.44 16.53
CA VAL A 444 -9.85 -0.54 17.90
C VAL A 444 -11.34 -0.88 17.92
N VAL A 445 -12.15 -0.24 17.07
CA VAL A 445 -13.59 -0.51 16.95
C VAL A 445 -13.85 -1.92 16.42
N ALA A 446 -13.17 -2.33 15.36
CA ALA A 446 -13.36 -3.65 14.76
C ALA A 446 -12.94 -4.79 15.71
N LEU A 447 -11.77 -4.67 16.35
CA LEU A 447 -11.27 -5.69 17.26
C LEU A 447 -11.94 -5.60 18.63
N GLY A 448 -12.36 -4.42 19.07
CA GLY A 448 -13.19 -4.26 20.26
C GLY A 448 -14.57 -4.87 20.10
N PHE A 449 -15.14 -4.82 18.90
CA PHE A 449 -16.37 -5.53 18.55
C PHE A 449 -16.18 -7.05 18.64
N LEU A 450 -15.04 -7.56 18.15
CA LEU A 450 -14.73 -9.00 18.17
C LEU A 450 -14.22 -9.53 19.51
N ALA A 451 -13.61 -8.70 20.35
CA ALA A 451 -12.99 -9.12 21.60
C ALA A 451 -13.96 -9.89 22.51
N THR A 452 -15.25 -9.53 22.48
CA THR A 452 -16.31 -10.22 23.22
C THR A 452 -17.11 -11.21 22.39
N ARG A 453 -16.89 -11.32 21.07
CA ARG A 453 -17.76 -12.08 20.15
C ARG A 453 -17.12 -13.29 19.50
N ILE A 454 -15.82 -13.50 19.72
CA ILE A 454 -15.11 -14.69 19.24
C ILE A 454 -14.64 -15.55 20.42
N PRO A 455 -14.55 -16.89 20.26
CA PRO A 455 -14.10 -17.79 21.32
C PRO A 455 -12.67 -17.47 21.77
N LEU A 456 -12.34 -17.84 23.01
CA LEU A 456 -10.96 -17.81 23.53
C LEU A 456 -10.12 -18.91 22.87
N HIS A 457 -8.91 -18.56 22.42
CA HIS A 457 -7.97 -19.55 21.88
C HIS A 457 -7.28 -20.34 23.00
N LYS A 458 -7.05 -21.63 22.77
CA LYS A 458 -6.28 -22.52 23.66
C LYS A 458 -4.95 -22.88 23.00
N ASP A 459 -4.03 -21.92 22.95
CA ASP A 459 -2.75 -22.08 22.24
C ASP A 459 -1.64 -22.73 23.05
N HIS A 460 -1.82 -22.82 24.36
CA HIS A 460 -0.93 -23.53 25.26
C HIS A 460 -1.60 -24.81 25.75
N MET A 461 -1.17 -25.95 25.20
CA MET A 461 -1.52 -27.29 25.66
C MET A 461 -0.28 -27.87 26.36
N PRO A 462 -0.34 -28.23 27.66
CA PRO A 462 0.82 -28.74 28.41
C PRO A 462 1.49 -29.96 27.74
N ASN A 463 0.71 -30.75 27.00
CA ASN A 463 1.13 -32.06 26.47
C ASN A 463 1.46 -32.07 24.97
N LYS A 464 1.58 -30.90 24.31
CA LYS A 464 2.00 -30.84 22.89
C LYS A 464 3.25 -29.96 22.73
N PRO A 465 4.27 -30.40 21.96
CA PRO A 465 5.40 -29.53 21.63
C PRO A 465 4.86 -28.27 20.97
N ALA A 466 5.37 -27.10 21.38
CA ALA A 466 4.90 -25.82 20.89
C ALA A 466 5.11 -25.71 19.37
N GLN A 467 4.06 -25.99 18.60
CA GLN A 467 4.07 -25.86 17.15
C GLN A 467 4.22 -24.37 16.78
N GLY A 468 5.01 -24.08 15.75
CA GLY A 468 5.22 -22.72 15.26
C GLY A 468 6.20 -21.87 16.08
N LYS A 469 7.21 -22.45 16.75
CA LYS A 469 8.32 -21.65 17.33
C LYS A 469 9.11 -20.91 16.24
N TRP A 470 9.35 -21.55 15.10
CA TRP A 470 10.10 -20.96 13.99
C TRP A 470 9.37 -19.76 13.37
N THR A 471 8.03 -19.81 13.25
CA THR A 471 7.23 -18.69 12.72
C THR A 471 7.27 -17.48 13.66
N LEU A 472 7.33 -17.69 14.97
CA LEU A 472 7.56 -16.60 15.92
C LEU A 472 8.95 -15.98 15.72
N GLY A 473 9.99 -16.80 15.49
CA GLY A 473 11.32 -16.30 15.15
C GLY A 473 11.35 -15.47 13.87
N VAL A 474 10.69 -15.96 12.81
CA VAL A 474 10.53 -15.22 11.54
C VAL A 474 9.75 -13.93 11.75
N ALA A 475 8.64 -13.96 12.49
CA ALA A 475 7.85 -12.77 12.79
C ALA A 475 8.67 -11.73 13.56
N THR A 476 9.51 -12.15 14.52
CA THR A 476 10.42 -11.25 15.23
C THR A 476 11.42 -10.58 14.28
N VAL A 477 12.07 -11.36 13.40
CA VAL A 477 13.00 -10.80 12.39
C VAL A 477 12.27 -9.86 11.43
N PHE A 478 11.08 -10.24 10.98
CA PHE A 478 10.30 -9.40 10.07
C PHE A 478 9.93 -8.07 10.73
N VAL A 479 9.43 -8.11 11.96
CA VAL A 479 8.95 -6.94 12.70
C VAL A 479 10.09 -6.02 13.13
N LEU A 480 11.18 -6.57 13.68
CA LEU A 480 12.26 -5.79 14.27
C LEU A 480 13.42 -5.51 13.33
N LEU A 481 13.54 -6.23 12.20
CA LEU A 481 14.58 -6.00 11.22
C LEU A 481 14.05 -5.66 9.82
N ALA A 482 13.21 -6.50 9.23
CA ALA A 482 12.82 -6.32 7.83
C ALA A 482 12.02 -5.03 7.61
N ILE A 483 10.98 -4.78 8.41
CA ILE A 483 10.15 -3.56 8.32
C ILE A 483 11.00 -2.29 8.53
N PRO A 484 11.81 -2.19 9.59
CA PRO A 484 12.71 -1.05 9.74
C PRO A 484 13.69 -0.89 8.57
N TYR A 485 14.33 -1.97 8.10
CA TYR A 485 15.29 -1.91 7.00
C TYR A 485 14.69 -1.29 5.73
N VAL A 486 13.55 -1.80 5.26
CA VAL A 486 12.93 -1.33 4.00
C VAL A 486 12.47 0.12 4.06
N ASN A 487 12.30 0.68 5.27
CA ASN A 487 12.03 2.10 5.46
C ASN A 487 13.34 2.89 5.58
N LEU A 488 14.25 2.49 6.48
CA LEU A 488 15.44 3.27 6.83
C LEU A 488 16.53 3.25 5.75
N ILE A 489 16.57 2.27 4.85
CA ILE A 489 17.49 2.28 3.70
C ILE A 489 17.28 3.53 2.83
N LYS A 490 16.05 4.07 2.77
CA LYS A 490 15.73 5.30 2.03
C LYS A 490 16.43 6.53 2.60
N ASN A 491 16.91 6.47 3.83
CA ASN A 491 17.70 7.57 4.41
C ASN A 491 19.05 7.71 3.72
N VAL A 492 19.66 6.60 3.29
CA VAL A 492 20.95 6.62 2.57
C VAL A 492 20.86 7.49 1.31
N GLU A 493 19.75 7.41 0.59
CA GLU A 493 19.50 8.25 -0.58
C GLU A 493 19.34 9.73 -0.22
N GLU A 494 18.56 10.03 0.83
CA GLU A 494 18.35 11.42 1.29
C GLU A 494 19.65 12.05 1.82
N TRP A 495 20.42 11.28 2.60
CA TRP A 495 21.73 11.68 3.10
C TRP A 495 22.70 11.97 1.95
N GLY A 496 22.72 11.12 0.92
CA GLY A 496 23.56 11.34 -0.26
C GLY A 496 23.19 12.62 -1.02
N LYS A 497 21.89 12.97 -1.06
CA LYS A 497 21.40 14.20 -1.72
C LYS A 497 21.68 15.47 -0.90
N GLN A 498 21.56 15.41 0.42
CA GLN A 498 21.53 16.62 1.27
C GLN A 498 22.82 16.89 2.06
N LEU A 499 23.60 15.87 2.45
CA LEU A 499 24.76 16.07 3.34
C LEU A 499 26.02 16.53 2.59
N ASN A 500 26.52 15.71 1.67
CA ASN A 500 27.72 16.01 0.88
C ASN A 500 27.73 15.17 -0.41
N PRO A 501 27.03 15.59 -1.48
CA PRO A 501 26.88 14.80 -2.70
C PRO A 501 28.21 14.32 -3.32
N GLU A 502 29.29 15.09 -3.15
CA GLU A 502 30.62 14.80 -3.72
C GLU A 502 31.26 13.53 -3.14
N VAL A 503 30.94 13.17 -1.89
CA VAL A 503 31.49 11.97 -1.23
C VAL A 503 30.58 10.75 -1.44
N TRP A 504 29.30 10.99 -1.70
CA TRP A 504 28.28 9.94 -1.81
C TRP A 504 28.06 9.48 -3.24
N THR A 505 28.45 10.29 -4.22
CA THR A 505 28.33 10.00 -5.65
C THR A 505 29.65 10.17 -6.37
N ARG A 506 29.79 9.55 -7.54
CA ARG A 506 30.90 9.74 -8.47
C ARG A 506 30.37 9.81 -9.89
N THR A 507 31.03 10.59 -10.74
CA THR A 507 30.69 10.65 -12.15
C THR A 507 31.54 9.66 -12.93
N ILE A 508 30.89 8.73 -13.64
CA ILE A 508 31.55 7.85 -14.61
C ILE A 508 31.21 8.30 -16.02
N THR A 509 32.16 8.18 -16.93
CA THR A 509 31.93 8.42 -18.37
C THR A 509 31.63 7.07 -19.03
N GLN A 510 30.44 6.93 -19.60
CA GLN A 510 30.04 5.74 -20.34
C GLN A 510 30.79 5.64 -21.69
N ALA A 511 30.74 4.47 -22.32
CA ALA A 511 31.40 4.21 -23.61
C ALA A 511 30.89 5.10 -24.76
N ASP A 512 29.68 5.67 -24.62
CA ASP A 512 29.06 6.62 -25.56
C ASP A 512 29.46 8.09 -25.30
N GLY A 513 30.34 8.34 -24.32
CA GLY A 513 30.77 9.68 -23.92
C GLY A 513 29.80 10.40 -22.97
N THR A 514 28.67 9.77 -22.58
CA THR A 514 27.73 10.37 -21.63
C THR A 514 28.24 10.26 -20.20
N GLN A 515 28.06 11.31 -19.41
CA GLN A 515 28.38 11.31 -17.98
C GLN A 515 27.18 10.79 -17.18
N GLU A 516 27.44 9.86 -16.28
CA GLU A 516 26.45 9.29 -15.37
C GLU A 516 26.92 9.44 -13.93
N ILE A 517 26.01 9.92 -13.07
CA ILE A 517 26.26 10.02 -11.63
C ILE A 517 25.84 8.70 -11.00
N VAL A 518 26.80 7.95 -10.46
CA VAL A 518 26.58 6.67 -9.78
C VAL A 518 26.98 6.77 -8.31
N PRO A 519 26.52 5.87 -7.43
CA PRO A 519 26.98 5.84 -6.05
C PRO A 519 28.51 5.75 -5.95
N ALA A 520 29.09 6.47 -4.99
CA ALA A 520 30.51 6.40 -4.70
C ALA A 520 30.91 4.99 -4.21
N LEU A 521 32.20 4.69 -4.29
CA LEU A 521 32.79 3.48 -3.72
C LEU A 521 33.63 3.87 -2.50
N TRP A 522 33.31 3.31 -1.35
CA TRP A 522 34.03 3.54 -0.10
C TRP A 522 34.81 2.30 0.27
N ASP A 523 36.14 2.47 0.41
CA ASP A 523 37.05 1.39 0.77
C ASP A 523 36.73 0.82 2.15
N VAL A 524 36.95 -0.48 2.30
CA VAL A 524 36.99 -1.13 3.62
C VAL A 524 38.07 -0.43 4.45
N PRO A 525 37.74 0.03 5.68
CA PRO A 525 38.70 0.75 6.52
C PRO A 525 40.02 -0.02 6.64
N TYR A 526 41.12 0.70 6.41
CA TYR A 526 42.50 0.20 6.41
C TYR A 526 42.83 -0.79 5.27
N LEU A 527 42.10 -1.89 5.16
CA LEU A 527 42.41 -2.99 4.23
C LEU A 527 42.21 -2.62 2.76
N GLY A 528 41.16 -1.86 2.43
CA GLY A 528 40.91 -1.42 1.05
C GLY A 528 41.86 -0.30 0.59
N ARG A 529 42.73 0.20 1.47
CA ARG A 529 43.76 1.20 1.15
C ARG A 529 45.16 0.62 1.07
N LEU A 530 45.30 -0.70 1.22
CA LEU A 530 46.59 -1.37 1.06
C LEU A 530 47.03 -1.32 -0.41
N PRO A 531 48.32 -1.13 -0.70
CA PRO A 531 48.83 -1.17 -2.07
C PRO A 531 48.43 -2.48 -2.76
N GLY A 532 47.77 -2.38 -3.91
CA GLY A 532 47.32 -3.53 -4.72
C GLY A 532 45.97 -4.14 -4.31
N VAL A 533 45.22 -3.51 -3.40
CA VAL A 533 43.89 -3.98 -2.97
C VAL A 533 42.79 -3.05 -3.48
N ASP A 534 42.46 -3.19 -4.76
CA ASP A 534 41.50 -2.28 -5.42
C ASP A 534 40.06 -2.81 -5.42
N PHE A 535 39.80 -3.99 -4.84
CA PHE A 535 38.51 -4.68 -4.89
C PHE A 535 37.71 -4.62 -3.57
N LEU A 536 38.33 -4.16 -2.47
CA LEU A 536 37.68 -4.08 -1.16
C LEU A 536 37.02 -2.72 -0.95
N HIS A 537 35.98 -2.46 -1.72
CA HIS A 537 35.15 -1.26 -1.62
C HIS A 537 33.67 -1.61 -1.77
N MET A 538 32.79 -0.79 -1.21
CA MET A 538 31.34 -0.96 -1.31
C MET A 538 30.66 0.40 -1.46
N THR A 539 29.45 0.43 -2.03
CA THR A 539 28.64 1.65 -2.07
C THR A 539 28.10 1.99 -0.68
N PRO A 540 27.74 3.25 -0.39
CA PRO A 540 27.13 3.63 0.89
C PRO A 540 25.90 2.77 1.26
N GLY A 541 25.04 2.49 0.28
CA GLY A 541 23.86 1.62 0.46
C GLY A 541 24.23 0.16 0.74
N ALA A 542 25.32 -0.34 0.16
CA ALA A 542 25.81 -1.69 0.42
C ALA A 542 26.44 -1.80 1.83
N TRP A 543 27.15 -0.77 2.31
CA TRP A 543 27.62 -0.69 3.70
C TRP A 543 26.46 -0.69 4.70
N PHE A 544 25.42 0.09 4.43
CA PHE A 544 24.20 0.09 5.24
C PHE A 544 23.58 -1.32 5.26
N THR A 545 23.36 -1.93 4.09
CA THR A 545 22.79 -3.27 3.96
C THR A 545 23.62 -4.34 4.67
N LEU A 546 24.96 -4.28 4.58
CA LEU A 546 25.86 -5.19 5.29
C LEU A 546 25.64 -5.13 6.80
N THR A 547 25.45 -3.94 7.36
CA THR A 547 25.16 -3.74 8.79
C THR A 547 23.88 -4.47 9.19
N TRP A 548 22.82 -4.38 8.38
CA TRP A 548 21.57 -5.10 8.61
C TRP A 548 21.70 -6.62 8.46
N LEU A 549 22.55 -7.10 7.54
CA LEU A 549 22.85 -8.53 7.43
C LEU A 549 23.58 -9.06 8.67
N LEU A 550 24.51 -8.28 9.23
CA LEU A 550 25.18 -8.64 10.48
C LEU A 550 24.19 -8.66 11.66
N LEU A 551 23.28 -7.68 11.73
CA LEU A 551 22.18 -7.67 12.71
C LEU A 551 21.25 -8.87 12.53
N LEU A 552 20.93 -9.26 11.30
CA LEU A 552 20.13 -10.45 11.01
C LEU A 552 20.81 -11.72 11.56
N CYS A 553 22.10 -11.89 11.30
CA CYS A 553 22.88 -13.00 11.85
C CYS A 553 22.85 -13.01 13.38
N LEU A 554 23.03 -11.84 14.02
CA LEU A 554 22.92 -11.70 15.47
C LEU A 554 21.54 -12.12 15.97
N PHE A 555 20.46 -11.66 15.36
CA PHE A 555 19.09 -12.03 15.74
C PHE A 555 18.84 -13.53 15.60
N ILE A 556 19.32 -14.17 14.53
CA ILE A 556 19.21 -15.62 14.34
C ILE A 556 19.91 -16.37 15.49
N ILE A 557 21.11 -15.95 15.87
CA ILE A 557 21.87 -16.52 16.99
C ILE A 557 21.11 -16.32 18.31
N LEU A 558 20.61 -15.11 18.57
CA LEU A 558 19.89 -14.77 19.81
C LEU A 558 18.55 -15.51 19.91
N ILE A 559 17.79 -15.65 18.82
CA ILE A 559 16.53 -16.41 18.79
C ILE A 559 16.81 -17.90 19.08
N ARG A 560 17.88 -18.45 18.49
CA ARG A 560 18.30 -19.83 18.75
C ARG A 560 18.73 -20.03 20.19
N ARG A 561 19.48 -19.08 20.78
CA ARG A 561 19.86 -19.08 22.20
C ARG A 561 18.62 -19.00 23.09
N HIS A 562 17.76 -18.00 22.90
CA HIS A 562 16.55 -17.77 23.68
C HIS A 562 15.60 -18.99 23.67
N SER A 563 15.54 -19.70 22.54
CA SER A 563 14.73 -20.91 22.42
C SER A 563 15.23 -22.10 23.24
N ARG A 564 16.51 -22.09 23.62
CA ARG A 564 17.15 -23.12 24.47
C ARG A 564 17.21 -22.66 25.92
N GLU A 565 17.65 -21.43 26.15
CA GLU A 565 17.82 -20.81 27.46
C GLU A 565 17.28 -19.37 27.40
N PRO A 566 16.25 -19.02 28.20
CA PRO A 566 15.66 -17.70 28.17
C PRO A 566 16.67 -16.59 28.48
N ILE A 567 16.88 -15.69 27.52
CA ILE A 567 17.65 -14.46 27.72
C ILE A 567 16.97 -13.56 28.75
N ALA A 568 17.71 -13.12 29.77
CA ALA A 568 17.21 -12.34 30.91
C ALA A 568 16.51 -11.02 30.52
N LEU A 569 16.98 -10.35 29.46
CA LEU A 569 16.37 -9.11 28.96
C LEU A 569 14.94 -9.31 28.42
N ILE A 570 14.61 -10.53 27.96
CA ILE A 570 13.31 -10.82 27.36
C ILE A 570 12.33 -11.23 28.47
N PRO A 571 11.23 -10.47 28.69
CA PRO A 571 10.28 -10.78 29.77
C PRO A 571 9.68 -12.17 29.65
N ALA A 572 9.39 -12.80 30.80
CA ALA A 572 8.76 -14.13 30.83
C ALA A 572 7.32 -14.10 30.25
N TYR A 573 6.57 -13.04 30.57
CA TYR A 573 5.17 -12.87 30.17
C TYR A 573 5.02 -12.21 28.80
N TRP A 574 3.98 -12.61 28.06
CA TRP A 574 3.72 -12.09 26.71
C TRP A 574 3.33 -10.61 26.67
N LEU A 575 2.71 -10.10 27.74
CA LEU A 575 2.45 -8.67 27.91
C LEU A 575 3.75 -7.87 27.83
N GLY A 576 4.74 -8.24 28.65
CA GLY A 576 6.06 -7.59 28.67
C GLY A 576 6.82 -7.76 27.35
N LYS A 577 6.73 -8.93 26.71
CA LYS A 577 7.33 -9.13 25.37
C LYS A 577 6.73 -8.18 24.34
N GLY A 578 5.40 -8.03 24.32
CA GLY A 578 4.73 -7.12 23.38
C GLY A 578 5.04 -5.65 23.65
N GLN A 579 5.10 -5.23 24.93
CA GLN A 579 5.54 -3.88 25.30
C GLN A 579 6.98 -3.60 24.85
N LEU A 580 7.90 -4.55 25.08
CA LEU A 580 9.29 -4.42 24.65
C LEU A 580 9.41 -4.32 23.12
N ILE A 581 8.72 -5.18 22.37
CA ILE A 581 8.72 -5.15 20.90
C ILE A 581 8.16 -3.80 20.41
N PHE A 582 7.05 -3.33 20.98
CA PHE A 582 6.47 -2.05 20.63
C PHE A 582 7.45 -0.90 20.83
N LEU A 583 8.12 -0.83 21.99
CA LEU A 583 9.04 0.26 22.31
C LEU A 583 10.29 0.26 21.43
N ILE A 584 10.87 -0.92 21.17
CA ILE A 584 12.02 -1.03 20.26
C ILE A 584 11.62 -0.55 18.86
N LEU A 585 10.51 -1.06 18.33
CA LEU A 585 10.05 -0.73 17.00
C LEU A 585 9.68 0.76 16.87
N LEU A 586 8.96 1.31 17.86
CA LEU A 586 8.57 2.71 17.90
C LEU A 586 9.80 3.61 17.85
N TRP A 587 10.72 3.47 18.81
CA TRP A 587 11.85 4.39 18.92
C TRP A 587 12.90 4.20 17.83
N LEU A 588 13.09 2.98 17.31
CA LEU A 588 13.94 2.76 16.13
C LEU A 588 13.45 3.58 14.93
N MET A 589 12.15 3.57 14.69
CA MET A 589 11.56 4.29 13.57
C MET A 589 11.46 5.81 13.81
N ILE A 590 11.22 6.24 15.04
CA ILE A 590 11.24 7.68 15.40
C ILE A 590 12.63 8.26 15.20
N VAL A 591 13.68 7.59 15.71
CA VAL A 591 15.06 8.02 15.55
C VAL A 591 15.45 8.02 14.07
N GLY A 592 15.17 6.93 13.34
CA GLY A 592 15.50 6.87 11.92
C GLY A 592 14.72 7.89 11.07
N ASN A 593 13.48 8.22 11.43
CA ASN A 593 12.74 9.30 10.79
C ASN A 593 13.37 10.68 11.09
N PHE A 594 13.80 10.92 12.34
CA PHE A 594 14.50 12.14 12.71
C PHE A 594 15.85 12.28 11.99
N GLU A 595 16.63 11.20 11.89
CA GLU A 595 17.90 11.18 11.13
C GLU A 595 17.71 11.50 9.65
N ARG A 596 16.57 11.14 9.06
CA ARG A 596 16.20 11.53 7.69
C ARG A 596 15.98 13.03 7.58
N ALA A 597 15.30 13.63 8.57
CA ALA A 597 14.95 15.04 8.55
C ALA A 597 16.11 15.96 8.97
N LEU A 598 17.02 15.48 9.82
CA LEU A 598 18.10 16.26 10.42
C LEU A 598 19.00 16.91 9.36
N VAL A 599 19.21 16.24 8.23
CA VAL A 599 20.10 16.72 7.16
C VAL A 599 19.52 17.90 6.37
N ASN A 600 18.21 18.14 6.46
CA ASN A 600 17.52 19.25 5.81
C ASN A 600 16.36 19.76 6.69
N TRP A 601 16.70 20.19 7.90
CA TRP A 601 15.72 20.63 8.89
C TRP A 601 15.06 21.97 8.50
N HIS A 602 13.73 22.02 8.53
CA HIS A 602 12.94 23.23 8.22
C HIS A 602 11.79 23.42 9.22
N PRO A 603 11.42 24.66 9.61
CA PRO A 603 10.30 24.92 10.52
C PRO A 603 8.97 24.25 10.13
N ASP A 604 8.66 24.17 8.83
CA ASP A 604 7.42 23.53 8.34
C ASP A 604 7.34 22.01 8.62
N ARG A 605 8.48 21.41 9.02
CA ARG A 605 8.55 20.00 9.42
C ARG A 605 8.31 19.79 10.90
N ILE A 606 8.16 20.85 11.73
CA ILE A 606 7.93 20.71 13.17
C ILE A 606 6.70 19.85 13.47
N LEU A 607 5.61 20.01 12.72
CA LEU A 607 4.42 19.17 12.88
C LEU A 607 4.71 17.69 12.57
N THR A 608 5.54 17.43 11.56
CA THR A 608 5.89 16.07 11.13
C THR A 608 6.89 15.42 12.07
N GLU A 609 7.94 16.11 12.49
CA GLU A 609 9.02 15.51 13.29
C GLU A 609 8.74 15.61 14.79
N TRP A 610 8.43 16.81 15.27
CA TRP A 610 8.21 17.06 16.69
C TRP A 610 6.83 16.56 17.14
N GLY A 611 5.78 16.77 16.33
CA GLY A 611 4.45 16.23 16.59
C GLY A 611 4.42 14.70 16.70
N VAL A 612 5.10 14.01 15.79
CA VAL A 612 5.24 12.55 15.82
C VAL A 612 6.06 12.10 17.05
N THR A 613 7.11 12.83 17.42
CA THR A 613 7.91 12.54 18.63
C THR A 613 7.08 12.68 19.91
N LEU A 614 6.27 13.74 20.04
CA LEU A 614 5.35 13.89 21.18
C LEU A 614 4.35 12.75 21.25
N ASN A 615 3.76 12.37 20.11
CA ASN A 615 2.85 11.24 20.04
C ASN A 615 3.53 9.94 20.49
N ALA A 616 4.81 9.74 20.15
CA ALA A 616 5.60 8.59 20.58
C ALA A 616 5.90 8.58 22.09
N ILE A 617 6.17 9.73 22.70
CA ILE A 617 6.33 9.88 24.15
C ILE A 617 5.02 9.50 24.86
N LEU A 618 3.89 10.03 24.40
CA LEU A 618 2.58 9.70 24.96
C LEU A 618 2.23 8.21 24.75
N ALA A 619 2.50 7.66 23.57
CA ALA A 619 2.30 6.24 23.30
C ALA A 619 3.19 5.35 24.19
N THR A 620 4.40 5.78 24.51
CA THR A 620 5.30 5.10 25.46
C THR A 620 4.70 5.07 26.86
N LEU A 621 4.17 6.19 27.35
CA LEU A 621 3.49 6.23 28.65
C LEU A 621 2.28 5.29 28.66
N LEU A 622 1.44 5.34 27.63
CA LEU A 622 0.20 4.58 27.56
C LEU A 622 0.46 3.07 27.40
N VAL A 623 1.42 2.66 26.55
CA VAL A 623 1.72 1.23 26.37
C VAL A 623 2.30 0.58 27.62
N LEU A 624 2.98 1.36 28.47
CA LEU A 624 3.53 0.88 29.74
C LEU A 624 2.49 0.80 30.86
N THR A 625 1.46 1.65 30.84
CA THR A 625 0.53 1.84 31.97
C THR A 625 -0.88 1.29 31.73
N VAL A 626 -1.33 1.18 30.48
CA VAL A 626 -2.72 0.81 30.14
C VAL A 626 -2.92 -0.71 30.02
N PRO A 627 -2.04 -1.48 29.34
CA PRO A 627 -2.23 -2.91 29.18
C PRO A 627 -2.24 -3.68 30.51
N THR A 628 -3.10 -4.69 30.61
CA THR A 628 -3.22 -5.55 31.81
C THR A 628 -3.17 -7.02 31.42
N GLU A 629 -2.62 -7.87 32.30
CA GLU A 629 -2.38 -9.29 31.98
C GLU A 629 -3.66 -10.13 31.98
N LYS A 630 -4.59 -9.84 32.90
CA LYS A 630 -5.89 -10.53 33.00
C LYS A 630 -6.99 -9.53 33.31
N ALA A 631 -7.87 -9.32 32.33
CA ALA A 631 -9.14 -8.65 32.54
C ALA A 631 -10.29 -9.68 32.43
N PRO A 632 -11.28 -9.68 33.34
CA PRO A 632 -12.46 -10.52 33.19
C PRO A 632 -13.28 -10.02 32.00
N ILE A 633 -13.27 -10.76 30.89
CA ILE A 633 -14.05 -10.45 29.69
C ILE A 633 -15.20 -11.45 29.59
N LEU A 634 -16.43 -10.92 29.48
CA LEU A 634 -17.61 -11.73 29.21
C LEU A 634 -17.70 -11.99 27.70
N ILE A 635 -17.56 -13.26 27.31
CA ILE A 635 -17.65 -13.70 25.91
C ILE A 635 -19.13 -14.01 25.57
N GLN A 636 -19.64 -13.33 24.55
CA GLN A 636 -20.97 -13.46 23.97
C GLN A 636 -20.87 -13.70 22.46
N ILE A 637 -20.74 -14.97 22.08
CA ILE A 637 -20.58 -15.36 20.66
C ILE A 637 -21.94 -15.28 19.97
N PRO A 638 -22.09 -14.53 18.87
CA PRO A 638 -23.33 -14.50 18.11
C PRO A 638 -23.57 -15.85 17.43
N ALA A 639 -24.84 -16.25 17.29
CA ALA A 639 -25.21 -17.50 16.61
C ALA A 639 -24.76 -17.53 15.13
N SER A 640 -24.74 -16.38 14.46
CA SER A 640 -24.21 -16.23 13.10
C SER A 640 -23.68 -14.81 12.86
N TYR A 641 -22.65 -14.71 12.02
CA TYR A 641 -22.09 -13.44 11.55
C TYR A 641 -22.72 -12.94 10.25
N ASP A 642 -23.59 -13.70 9.59
CA ASP A 642 -24.18 -13.29 8.30
C ASP A 642 -25.05 -12.02 8.40
N PRO A 643 -25.93 -11.87 9.41
CA PRO A 643 -26.70 -10.65 9.57
C PRO A 643 -25.81 -9.44 9.82
N VAL A 644 -24.76 -9.62 10.64
CA VAL A 644 -23.78 -8.56 10.95
C VAL A 644 -23.02 -8.15 9.71
N TYR A 645 -22.60 -9.11 8.88
CA TYR A 645 -21.90 -8.86 7.63
C TYR A 645 -22.77 -8.08 6.64
N LYS A 646 -24.03 -8.48 6.46
CA LYS A 646 -24.98 -7.75 5.61
C LYS A 646 -25.21 -6.33 6.13
N GLN A 647 -25.40 -6.16 7.43
CA GLN A 647 -25.56 -4.84 8.05
C GLN A 647 -24.32 -3.97 7.91
N ALA A 648 -23.12 -4.54 8.02
CA ALA A 648 -21.87 -3.80 7.84
C ALA A 648 -21.77 -3.20 6.44
N TRP A 649 -22.13 -3.94 5.39
CA TRP A 649 -22.17 -3.42 4.02
C TRP A 649 -23.24 -2.35 3.80
N ILE A 650 -24.44 -2.54 4.34
CA ILE A 650 -25.50 -1.52 4.26
C ILE A 650 -25.01 -0.23 4.91
N ARG A 651 -24.40 -0.32 6.10
CA ARG A 651 -23.82 0.83 6.79
C ARG A 651 -22.67 1.45 6.02
N ALA A 652 -21.84 0.66 5.35
CA ALA A 652 -20.75 1.15 4.51
C ALA A 652 -21.28 2.00 3.33
N LEU A 653 -22.30 1.49 2.62
CA LEU A 653 -22.94 2.23 1.53
C LEU A 653 -23.62 3.51 2.04
N LEU A 654 -24.40 3.42 3.13
CA LEU A 654 -25.05 4.58 3.72
C LEU A 654 -24.03 5.63 4.18
N ALA A 655 -22.96 5.19 4.84
CA ALA A 655 -21.86 6.07 5.27
C ALA A 655 -21.25 6.79 4.08
N MET A 656 -20.90 6.06 3.02
CA MET A 656 -20.34 6.64 1.79
C MET A 656 -21.29 7.68 1.19
N THR A 657 -22.55 7.32 0.94
CA THR A 657 -23.51 8.22 0.28
C THR A 657 -23.77 9.47 1.11
N VAL A 658 -24.04 9.32 2.41
CA VAL A 658 -24.33 10.46 3.29
C VAL A 658 -23.10 11.34 3.45
N SER A 659 -21.92 10.76 3.72
CA SER A 659 -20.70 11.54 3.97
C SER A 659 -20.22 12.27 2.73
N VAL A 660 -20.20 11.62 1.57
CA VAL A 660 -19.76 12.23 0.31
C VAL A 660 -20.66 13.41 -0.07
N LEU A 661 -21.98 13.24 -0.01
CA LEU A 661 -22.92 14.31 -0.30
C LEU A 661 -22.80 15.46 0.71
N PHE A 662 -22.65 15.15 2.00
CA PHE A 662 -22.47 16.15 3.04
C PHE A 662 -21.16 16.94 2.87
N PHE A 663 -20.02 16.26 2.67
CA PHE A 663 -18.72 16.91 2.50
C PHE A 663 -18.67 17.77 1.24
N TRP A 664 -19.20 17.27 0.13
CA TRP A 664 -19.33 18.03 -1.10
C TRP A 664 -20.21 19.28 -0.91
N GLN A 665 -21.43 19.12 -0.39
CA GLN A 665 -22.37 20.23 -0.23
C GLN A 665 -21.82 21.32 0.71
N THR A 666 -21.29 20.92 1.86
CA THR A 666 -20.74 21.86 2.85
C THR A 666 -19.49 22.58 2.33
N ASN A 667 -18.60 21.87 1.60
CA ASN A 667 -17.44 22.51 1.01
C ASN A 667 -17.85 23.59 0.00
N ARG A 668 -18.83 23.32 -0.88
CA ARG A 668 -19.33 24.33 -1.83
C ARG A 668 -20.00 25.52 -1.15
N LEU A 669 -20.74 25.29 -0.06
CA LEU A 669 -21.35 26.35 0.74
C LEU A 669 -20.31 27.28 1.38
N ILE A 670 -19.10 26.79 1.65
CA ILE A 670 -18.03 27.58 2.26
C ILE A 670 -17.20 28.31 1.20
N TYR A 671 -16.82 27.60 0.14
CA TYR A 671 -15.85 28.08 -0.84
C TYR A 671 -16.46 28.92 -1.97
N HIS A 672 -17.77 28.84 -2.21
CA HIS A 672 -18.48 29.63 -3.22
C HIS A 672 -17.75 29.64 -4.58
N TYR A 673 -17.35 28.47 -5.07
CA TYR A 673 -16.52 28.36 -6.28
C TYR A 673 -17.11 29.15 -7.45
N PRO A 674 -16.31 30.03 -8.09
CA PRO A 674 -16.80 30.83 -9.20
C PRO A 674 -17.18 29.93 -10.40
N PRO A 675 -18.16 30.35 -11.23
CA PRO A 675 -18.57 29.58 -12.41
C PRO A 675 -17.46 29.33 -13.43
N HIS A 676 -16.44 30.19 -13.45
CA HIS A 676 -15.31 30.17 -14.39
C HIS A 676 -13.98 30.30 -13.63
N GLU A 677 -13.68 29.35 -12.75
CA GLU A 677 -12.35 29.27 -12.12
C GLU A 677 -11.29 29.01 -13.21
N LYS A 678 -10.37 29.97 -13.41
CA LYS A 678 -9.28 29.80 -14.36
C LYS A 678 -8.31 28.71 -13.88
N LEU A 679 -7.84 27.93 -14.84
CA LEU A 679 -6.76 26.94 -14.67
C LEU A 679 -5.49 27.60 -14.12
N ASP A 680 -5.24 27.40 -12.83
CA ASP A 680 -3.86 27.35 -12.37
C ASP A 680 -3.37 25.90 -12.51
N ASN A 681 -2.08 25.71 -12.79
CA ASN A 681 -1.46 24.40 -12.98
C ASN A 681 -1.58 23.49 -11.73
N SER A 682 -1.89 24.09 -10.58
CA SER A 682 -2.17 23.41 -9.31
C SER A 682 -3.56 22.77 -9.21
N ILE A 683 -4.48 23.06 -10.14
CA ILE A 683 -5.87 22.56 -10.12
C ILE A 683 -5.97 21.32 -11.02
N HIS A 684 -6.60 20.27 -10.48
CA HIS A 684 -6.79 18.98 -11.14
C HIS A 684 -8.26 18.76 -11.47
N PHE A 685 -8.53 18.28 -12.69
CA PHE A 685 -9.88 18.01 -13.16
C PHE A 685 -10.03 16.56 -13.62
N ARG A 686 -11.09 15.89 -13.16
CA ARG A 686 -11.43 14.54 -13.62
C ARG A 686 -12.25 14.57 -14.91
N PHE A 687 -13.13 15.57 -15.03
CA PHE A 687 -14.10 15.70 -16.12
C PHE A 687 -14.01 17.07 -16.79
N GLY A 688 -14.57 17.17 -18.00
CA GLY A 688 -14.59 18.41 -18.79
C GLY A 688 -13.41 18.54 -19.76
N PRO A 689 -13.36 19.64 -20.52
CA PRO A 689 -12.36 19.84 -21.57
C PRO A 689 -10.91 19.82 -21.04
N GLU A 690 -10.70 20.33 -19.84
CA GLU A 690 -9.38 20.50 -19.21
C GLU A 690 -9.04 19.34 -18.25
N ALA A 691 -9.73 18.21 -18.37
CA ALA A 691 -9.48 17.04 -17.55
C ALA A 691 -8.02 16.56 -17.69
N ASP A 692 -7.43 16.09 -16.59
CA ASP A 692 -6.00 15.76 -16.51
C ASP A 692 -5.57 14.71 -17.53
N TRP A 693 -6.41 13.71 -17.77
CA TRP A 693 -6.17 12.68 -18.76
C TRP A 693 -6.21 13.20 -20.21
N ARG A 694 -6.87 14.33 -20.46
CA ARG A 694 -6.89 15.02 -21.77
C ARG A 694 -5.70 15.97 -21.91
N ALA A 695 -5.52 16.85 -20.93
CA ALA A 695 -4.55 17.95 -20.99
C ALA A 695 -3.12 17.53 -20.62
N ARG A 696 -2.97 16.48 -19.81
CA ARG A 696 -1.69 16.01 -19.25
C ARG A 696 -1.55 14.47 -19.36
N PRO A 697 -1.76 13.83 -20.52
CA PRO A 697 -1.60 12.38 -20.66
C PRO A 697 -0.13 11.95 -20.54
N ASN A 698 0.08 10.68 -20.20
CA ASN A 698 1.37 10.03 -20.35
C ASN A 698 1.55 9.62 -21.82
N LEU A 699 2.68 10.00 -22.41
CA LEU A 699 2.99 9.78 -23.83
C LEU A 699 4.26 8.96 -23.98
N LYS A 700 4.30 8.02 -24.93
CA LYS A 700 5.39 7.06 -25.16
C LYS A 700 6.77 7.70 -25.29
N ASN A 701 6.85 8.85 -25.95
CA ASN A 701 8.10 9.57 -26.24
C ASN A 701 8.29 10.85 -25.41
N ALA A 702 7.59 10.98 -24.28
CA ALA A 702 7.72 12.14 -23.39
C ALA A 702 8.33 11.77 -22.03
N GLN A 703 8.55 12.76 -21.17
CA GLN A 703 8.78 12.50 -19.75
C GLN A 703 7.46 12.11 -19.08
N HIS A 704 7.54 11.16 -18.16
CA HIS A 704 6.41 10.71 -17.33
C HIS A 704 5.91 11.87 -16.46
N LYS A 705 4.59 12.06 -16.38
CA LYS A 705 3.97 13.15 -15.62
C LYS A 705 3.36 12.66 -14.30
#